data_AF-A0AAD5A702-F1
#
_entry.id   AF-A0AAD5A702-F1
#
_cell.length_a   1.000
_cell.length_b   1.000
_cell.length_c   1.000
_cell.angle_alpha   90.00
_cell.angle_beta   90.00
_cell.angle_gamma   90.00
#
_symmetry.space_group_name_H-M   'P 1'
#
loop_
_entity.id
_entity.type
_entity.pdbx_description
1 polymer ?
#
loop_
_entity_poly.entity_id
_entity_poly.type
_entity_poly.pdbx_seq_one_letter_code
_entity_poly.pdbx_strand_id
1 'polypeptide(L)'
;MTQQEQNEFRESWEEAQAWMQAVQERLKINDNTDGPRAALEARLRETEKIHESEQEGRMKVDVVLVAADALLKNGDEELKNQTHLKLKELKTLWEETSTYIIHCHSRIEWVWLHWNEYLKAYEEFNMWLVKVQRVVEPQLELQLGLREKLWQLEHHRVICSDLKAKEQLLERLLDEASALYNRTQDPSVDEGAQNALQEAYNDIRTRAEERLALVEKVAEEHQRHQNGVRDFQKWLVSKTEEVTLFQEVEDVSEERVQALKRLDTSVVLKEESLLNIEDQVEAVKANTSPAGAELIREEVEHLRLAWQQLRQTLMDIHADLKGSMDAQREYQGRREELEEGIKKLRVLVHEMSLRLENRDGERTEENMVAQWKSYTDARTVLSAEEPRVELLKLQLKELYRFPHDSREVADEVLTVLKEYRSVKGRTCRLCSESETALKQLLQDPLHAFSHWSQQASQMLDNSAEVTDFAHVALLVQNIEKLLKDSVQLQERLSLLQVKADLLSAVFGEEKARGLLEELSADMRKREQLHSQLLQRRLRLQELISTTKNFGDAHDSIHQKLLSIKERFHTADGLQPDILAKKSQADQLKILKKDLEDCEAHITALETLVSSSPANRSKFERLSADWKLLYKSVRVKANESEKSISEHESFHDTLLNMEKWLMVMRQKLESFRGANGEWSVENRRHEAERALGEFPEKELQLHRAEAQGHGVLQKTSEEGGVHIQRDLRRLRESWMALHALSLNLYRLLNGHGASGDAADLLEGSGGSTIQLRPEDRSGFEVDLQITQDSQTDGGSGGAKAFGKSVTRQDDASQTEDGEFSRSGGIQGVWRRETRGHSGSVDEVDSVAVGRGFQGIGEQKGGGHAHRAGGGPGNRGRTREWVEEHSSEGEMVIVLNEGHYAGDSSNADVRLKQVSAFTHVSVASAHGFTDPKQVIERRSDWKSRREEFDAWLVRENERLARIMNQSALSTKELKIRRNALKDLRAGIAWGQAQFQQLLSSWQAEAGAEDMDLEELRYRWMLYKSKLKDAESVKAPITLQGERIQQEELVRSGKESCCGFLYRVCRVALPLQLLLLALLLFAFLLPLMDEGTSCSLSNNFARSFNIMLRYHGPPPT
;
A
#
# COMPACT_ATOMS: atom_id res chain seq x y z
N MET A 1 166.31 49.01 73.37
CA MET A 1 165.21 48.82 74.33
C MET A 1 165.07 50.07 75.19
N THR A 2 163.88 50.65 75.19
CA THR A 2 163.41 51.72 76.08
C THR A 2 162.33 51.17 77.00
N GLN A 3 162.14 51.78 78.17
CA GLN A 3 161.03 51.44 79.06
C GLN A 3 159.66 51.73 78.41
N GLN A 4 159.64 52.66 77.44
CA GLN A 4 158.46 53.07 76.69
C GLN A 4 157.93 51.95 75.79
N GLU A 5 158.76 51.33 74.95
CA GLU A 5 158.34 50.21 74.06
C GLU A 5 157.70 49.05 74.87
N GLN A 6 158.24 48.76 76.06
CA GLN A 6 157.68 47.73 76.96
C GLN A 6 156.35 48.13 77.60
N ASN A 7 156.13 49.42 77.82
CA ASN A 7 154.88 49.95 78.36
C ASN A 7 153.79 49.96 77.29
N GLU A 8 154.10 50.45 76.08
CA GLU A 8 153.19 50.50 74.94
C GLU A 8 152.69 49.11 74.53
N PHE A 9 153.57 48.08 74.52
CA PHE A 9 153.16 46.69 74.30
C PHE A 9 152.29 46.13 75.44
N ARG A 10 152.58 46.46 76.70
CA ARG A 10 151.77 46.01 77.83
C ARG A 10 150.38 46.64 77.82
N GLU A 11 150.31 47.95 77.65
CA GLU A 11 149.05 48.71 77.68
C GLU A 11 148.14 48.30 76.52
N SER A 12 148.67 48.18 75.30
CA SER A 12 147.90 47.65 74.16
C SER A 12 147.45 46.19 74.37
N TRP A 13 148.28 45.33 74.98
CA TRP A 13 147.90 43.94 75.28
C TRP A 13 146.79 43.89 76.35
N GLU A 14 146.86 44.73 77.37
CA GLU A 14 145.84 44.86 78.42
C GLU A 14 144.52 45.41 77.85
N GLU A 15 144.56 46.38 76.93
CA GLU A 15 143.37 46.87 76.21
C GLU A 15 142.73 45.80 75.30
N ALA A 16 143.54 45.04 74.57
CA ALA A 16 143.07 43.94 73.73
C ALA A 16 142.46 42.80 74.57
N GLN A 17 143.11 42.43 75.68
CA GLN A 17 142.60 41.43 76.62
C GLN A 17 141.29 41.89 77.26
N ALA A 18 141.22 43.14 77.75
CA ALA A 18 140.03 43.69 78.38
C ALA A 18 138.83 43.77 77.43
N TRP A 19 139.06 44.13 76.15
CA TRP A 19 138.01 44.08 75.12
C TRP A 19 137.53 42.65 74.87
N MET A 20 138.44 41.68 74.72
CA MET A 20 138.07 40.27 74.51
C MET A 20 137.28 39.71 75.71
N GLN A 21 137.69 40.00 76.94
CA GLN A 21 136.96 39.61 78.15
C GLN A 21 135.57 40.27 78.21
N ALA A 22 135.46 41.57 77.95
CA ALA A 22 134.16 42.27 77.93
C ALA A 22 133.21 41.73 76.85
N VAL A 23 133.75 41.31 75.70
CA VAL A 23 132.98 40.61 74.66
C VAL A 23 132.57 39.21 75.12
N GLN A 24 133.47 38.41 75.70
CA GLN A 24 133.14 37.08 76.21
C GLN A 24 132.05 37.12 77.30
N GLU A 25 132.07 38.10 78.22
CA GLU A 25 131.00 38.26 79.22
C GLU A 25 129.67 38.70 78.60
N ARG A 26 129.68 39.61 77.61
CA ARG A 26 128.47 39.98 76.86
C ARG A 26 127.91 38.78 76.08
N LEU A 27 128.76 37.94 75.51
CA LEU A 27 128.35 36.71 74.84
C LEU A 27 127.71 35.73 75.83
N LYS A 28 128.35 35.43 76.98
CA LYS A 28 127.80 34.53 78.02
C LYS A 28 126.38 34.89 78.47
N ILE A 29 126.04 36.18 78.49
CA ILE A 29 124.70 36.68 78.84
C ILE A 29 123.68 36.43 77.71
N ASN A 30 124.11 36.51 76.45
CA ASN A 30 123.25 36.38 75.27
C ASN A 30 123.22 34.97 74.67
N ASP A 31 124.14 34.08 75.03
CA ASP A 31 124.35 32.73 74.49
C ASP A 31 123.30 31.70 74.98
N ASN A 32 122.04 32.11 74.96
CA ASN A 32 120.88 31.28 75.29
C ASN A 32 119.75 31.51 74.27
N THR A 33 119.04 30.43 73.91
CA THR A 33 117.87 30.44 73.02
C THR A 33 116.54 30.39 73.79
N ASP A 34 116.55 30.15 75.11
CA ASP A 34 115.35 30.02 75.95
C ASP A 34 114.56 31.33 76.12
N GLY A 35 113.24 31.22 76.23
CA GLY A 35 112.31 32.31 76.48
C GLY A 35 111.66 32.85 75.20
N PRO A 36 110.83 33.90 75.33
CA PRO A 36 109.96 34.34 74.25
C PRO A 36 110.73 34.94 73.07
N ARG A 37 110.14 34.82 71.87
CA ARG A 37 110.72 35.30 70.61
C ARG A 37 111.25 36.74 70.68
N ALA A 38 110.58 37.63 71.39
CA ALA A 38 111.03 39.01 71.56
C ALA A 38 112.34 39.14 72.37
N ALA A 39 112.60 38.22 73.31
CA ALA A 39 113.88 38.13 74.02
C ALA A 39 114.97 37.50 73.13
N LEU A 40 114.63 36.47 72.34
CA LEU A 40 115.55 35.89 71.36
C LEU A 40 116.00 36.93 70.32
N GLU A 41 115.06 37.74 69.80
CA GLU A 41 115.35 38.84 68.86
C GLU A 41 116.18 39.96 69.51
N ALA A 42 115.96 40.25 70.79
CA ALA A 42 116.80 41.20 71.53
C ALA A 42 118.25 40.69 71.71
N ARG A 43 118.44 39.38 71.96
CA ARG A 43 119.76 38.75 72.00
C ARG A 43 120.41 38.72 70.61
N LEU A 44 119.66 38.45 69.56
CA LEU A 44 120.15 38.47 68.17
C LEU A 44 120.75 39.84 67.82
N ARG A 45 120.01 40.92 68.07
CA ARG A 45 120.50 42.30 67.86
C ARG A 45 121.70 42.66 68.73
N GLU A 46 121.89 42.01 69.88
CA GLU A 46 123.06 42.24 70.73
C GLU A 46 124.29 41.43 70.26
N THR A 47 124.11 40.20 69.80
CA THR A 47 125.21 39.41 69.20
C THR A 47 125.60 39.93 67.81
N GLU A 48 124.66 40.49 67.05
CA GLU A 48 124.90 41.21 65.80
C GLU A 48 125.86 42.40 66.03
N LYS A 49 125.57 43.28 67.00
CA LYS A 49 126.50 44.37 67.42
C LYS A 49 127.86 43.86 67.89
N ILE A 50 127.91 42.70 68.56
CA ILE A 50 129.18 42.09 68.99
C ILE A 50 129.96 41.60 67.77
N HIS A 51 129.30 40.98 66.80
CA HIS A 51 129.88 40.52 65.53
C HIS A 51 130.37 41.69 64.66
N GLU A 52 129.60 42.78 64.54
CA GLU A 52 130.07 44.03 63.92
C GLU A 52 131.32 44.58 64.62
N SER A 53 131.35 44.54 65.96
CA SER A 53 132.51 45.02 66.74
C SER A 53 133.77 44.16 66.61
N GLU A 54 133.71 42.97 65.98
CA GLU A 54 134.90 42.12 65.78
C GLU A 54 136.06 42.88 65.11
N GLN A 55 135.75 43.83 64.22
CA GLN A 55 136.73 44.68 63.54
C GLN A 55 137.49 45.60 64.52
N GLU A 56 136.84 46.07 65.60
CA GLU A 56 137.49 46.80 66.69
C GLU A 56 138.50 45.90 67.42
N GLY A 57 138.11 44.65 67.69
CA GLY A 57 138.96 43.64 68.29
C GLY A 57 140.18 43.28 67.43
N ARG A 58 139.98 43.10 66.12
CA ARG A 58 141.06 42.88 65.15
C ARG A 58 142.06 44.04 65.15
N MET A 59 141.59 45.28 65.08
CA MET A 59 142.46 46.46 65.16
C MET A 59 143.27 46.52 66.46
N LYS A 60 142.71 46.11 67.61
CA LYS A 60 143.46 46.03 68.87
C LYS A 60 144.55 44.96 68.84
N VAL A 61 144.26 43.78 68.29
CA VAL A 61 145.28 42.74 68.08
C VAL A 61 146.39 43.22 67.13
N ASP A 62 146.05 43.93 66.05
CA ASP A 62 147.01 44.50 65.11
C ASP A 62 147.92 45.56 65.78
N VAL A 63 147.37 46.42 66.66
CA VAL A 63 148.18 47.37 67.45
C VAL A 63 149.16 46.63 68.37
N VAL A 64 148.75 45.54 69.02
CA VAL A 64 149.64 44.72 69.85
C VAL A 64 150.73 44.03 69.02
N LEU A 65 150.42 43.58 67.79
CA LEU A 65 151.41 43.02 66.87
C LEU A 65 152.46 44.07 66.45
N VAL A 66 152.04 45.31 66.18
CA VAL A 66 152.96 46.42 65.87
C VAL A 66 153.83 46.80 67.07
N ALA A 67 153.26 46.87 68.27
CA ALA A 67 154.01 47.15 69.49
C ALA A 67 155.02 46.02 69.83
N ALA A 68 154.64 44.76 69.58
CA ALA A 68 155.51 43.61 69.78
C ALA A 68 156.69 43.56 68.79
N ASP A 69 156.49 43.96 67.54
CA ASP A 69 157.55 44.00 66.51
C ASP A 69 158.74 44.91 66.92
N ALA A 70 158.46 46.03 67.62
CA ALA A 70 159.52 46.86 68.22
C ALA A 70 160.33 46.08 69.27
N LEU A 71 159.68 45.35 70.19
CA LEU A 71 160.35 44.53 71.20
C LEU A 71 161.12 43.35 70.59
N LEU A 72 160.57 42.70 69.56
CA LEU A 72 161.22 41.59 68.87
C LEU A 72 162.47 42.02 68.09
N LYS A 73 162.52 43.28 67.62
CA LYS A 73 163.70 43.89 66.98
C LYS A 73 164.73 44.41 67.97
N ASN A 74 164.29 45.09 69.04
CA ASN A 74 165.15 45.90 69.91
C ASN A 74 165.46 45.28 71.29
N GLY A 75 164.92 44.09 71.58
CA GLY A 75 165.10 43.34 72.82
C GLY A 75 166.19 42.27 72.79
N ASP A 76 166.52 41.75 73.96
CA ASP A 76 167.33 40.55 74.19
C ASP A 76 166.49 39.27 74.08
N GLU A 77 167.14 38.11 73.93
CA GLU A 77 166.45 36.84 73.61
C GLU A 77 165.42 36.41 74.66
N GLU A 78 165.63 36.74 75.94
CA GLU A 78 164.65 36.44 77.00
C GLU A 78 163.38 37.30 76.83
N LEU A 79 163.53 38.60 76.57
CA LEU A 79 162.40 39.49 76.27
C LEU A 79 161.66 39.04 74.99
N LYS A 80 162.37 38.55 73.97
CA LYS A 80 161.76 38.01 72.75
C LYS A 80 160.93 36.76 73.06
N ASN A 81 161.46 35.83 73.85
CA ASN A 81 160.74 34.64 74.27
C ASN A 81 159.46 34.99 75.05
N GLN A 82 159.55 35.90 76.01
CA GLN A 82 158.39 36.39 76.78
C GLN A 82 157.35 37.11 75.88
N THR A 83 157.80 37.89 74.90
CA THR A 83 156.93 38.58 73.92
C THR A 83 156.24 37.56 73.02
N HIS A 84 156.96 36.54 72.52
CA HIS A 84 156.38 35.46 71.72
C HIS A 84 155.37 34.60 72.50
N LEU A 85 155.59 34.35 73.79
CA LEU A 85 154.61 33.68 74.64
C LEU A 85 153.32 34.52 74.78
N LYS A 86 153.44 35.81 75.13
CA LYS A 86 152.27 36.71 75.22
C LYS A 86 151.52 36.90 73.91
N LEU A 87 152.22 36.92 72.77
CA LEU A 87 151.60 36.94 71.44
C LEU A 87 150.86 35.63 71.13
N LYS A 88 151.39 34.48 71.57
CA LYS A 88 150.71 33.19 71.41
C LYS A 88 149.44 33.12 72.27
N GLU A 89 149.51 33.60 73.52
CA GLU A 89 148.37 33.68 74.44
C GLU A 89 147.28 34.64 73.91
N LEU A 90 147.68 35.82 73.42
CA LEU A 90 146.78 36.78 72.77
C LEU A 90 146.12 36.14 71.53
N LYS A 91 146.90 35.43 70.71
CA LYS A 91 146.40 34.75 69.52
C LYS A 91 145.36 33.68 69.88
N THR A 92 145.62 32.83 70.87
CA THR A 92 144.65 31.80 71.29
C THR A 92 143.38 32.43 71.85
N LEU A 93 143.50 33.47 72.69
CA LEU A 93 142.35 34.20 73.22
C LEU A 93 141.55 34.89 72.10
N TRP A 94 142.22 35.39 71.06
CA TRP A 94 141.58 35.95 69.87
C TRP A 94 140.82 34.89 69.06
N GLU A 95 141.46 33.76 68.76
CA GLU A 95 140.84 32.66 68.00
C GLU A 95 139.64 32.07 68.77
N GLU A 96 139.74 31.92 70.10
CA GLU A 96 138.63 31.54 70.98
C GLU A 96 137.50 32.59 70.96
N THR A 97 137.82 33.88 71.07
CA THR A 97 136.82 34.95 71.11
C THR A 97 136.10 35.11 69.78
N SER A 98 136.83 35.17 68.66
CA SER A 98 136.27 35.22 67.30
C SER A 98 135.37 34.00 67.01
N THR A 99 135.82 32.80 67.38
CA THR A 99 134.99 31.58 67.27
C THR A 99 133.73 31.68 68.13
N TYR A 100 133.82 32.22 69.35
CA TYR A 100 132.65 32.36 70.23
C TYR A 100 131.65 33.40 69.73
N ILE A 101 132.12 34.54 69.22
CA ILE A 101 131.29 35.57 68.56
C ILE A 101 130.45 34.90 67.45
N ILE A 102 131.12 34.20 66.52
CA ILE A 102 130.48 33.58 65.36
C ILE A 102 129.50 32.48 65.80
N HIS A 103 129.91 31.56 66.67
CA HIS A 103 129.07 30.45 67.12
C HIS A 103 127.83 30.93 67.88
N CYS A 104 127.98 31.91 68.78
CA CYS A 104 126.88 32.47 69.56
C CYS A 104 125.88 33.20 68.65
N HIS A 105 126.37 34.08 67.76
CA HIS A 105 125.54 34.84 66.84
C HIS A 105 124.76 33.91 65.89
N SER A 106 125.45 33.02 65.16
CA SER A 106 124.80 32.11 64.21
C SER A 106 123.86 31.11 64.88
N ARG A 107 124.09 30.70 66.14
CA ARG A 107 123.15 29.83 66.87
C ARG A 107 121.82 30.53 67.19
N ILE A 108 121.87 31.80 67.58
CA ILE A 108 120.68 32.60 67.89
C ILE A 108 119.95 33.00 66.60
N GLU A 109 120.69 33.43 65.58
CA GLU A 109 120.19 33.73 64.25
C GLU A 109 119.45 32.53 63.64
N TRP A 110 120.06 31.34 63.69
CA TRP A 110 119.47 30.11 63.17
C TRP A 110 118.11 29.79 63.81
N VAL A 111 117.98 29.86 65.15
CA VAL A 111 116.70 29.61 65.85
C VAL A 111 115.67 30.70 65.51
N TRP A 112 116.08 31.97 65.46
CA TRP A 112 115.17 33.07 65.13
C TRP A 112 114.64 32.97 63.70
N LEU A 113 115.48 32.59 62.73
CA LEU A 113 115.09 32.35 61.34
C LEU A 113 114.14 31.16 61.21
N HIS A 114 114.42 30.01 61.84
CA HIS A 114 113.53 28.84 61.79
C HIS A 114 112.16 29.14 62.43
N TRP A 115 112.14 29.88 63.55
CA TRP A 115 110.89 30.35 64.15
C TRP A 115 110.14 31.33 63.23
N ASN A 116 110.84 32.12 62.42
CA ASN A 116 110.22 33.01 61.44
C ASN A 116 109.58 32.26 60.25
N GLU A 117 110.26 31.22 59.75
CA GLU A 117 109.72 30.35 58.71
C GLU A 117 108.52 29.53 59.22
N TYR A 118 108.61 29.01 60.45
CA TYR A 118 107.49 28.35 61.13
C TYR A 118 106.26 29.25 61.26
N LEU A 119 106.41 30.48 61.81
CA LEU A 119 105.26 31.38 61.99
C LEU A 119 104.57 31.69 60.65
N LYS A 120 105.35 31.92 59.59
CA LYS A 120 104.79 32.15 58.25
C LYS A 120 103.99 30.93 57.76
N ALA A 121 104.52 29.73 57.90
CA ALA A 121 103.83 28.50 57.49
C ALA A 121 102.58 28.21 58.35
N TYR A 122 102.63 28.51 59.65
CA TYR A 122 101.48 28.45 60.56
C TYR A 122 100.40 29.47 60.18
N GLU A 123 100.76 30.71 59.88
CA GLU A 123 99.81 31.76 59.44
C GLU A 123 99.16 31.39 58.10
N GLU A 124 99.92 30.91 57.12
CA GLU A 124 99.39 30.43 55.83
C GLU A 124 98.43 29.23 56.01
N PHE A 125 98.76 28.29 56.90
CA PHE A 125 97.89 27.15 57.23
C PHE A 125 96.61 27.60 57.95
N ASN A 126 96.72 28.46 58.96
CA ASN A 126 95.59 28.95 59.73
C ASN A 126 94.63 29.80 58.89
N MET A 127 95.15 30.66 58.00
CA MET A 127 94.33 31.40 57.04
C MET A 127 93.57 30.48 56.07
N TRP A 128 94.20 29.39 55.62
CA TRP A 128 93.52 28.36 54.84
C TRP A 128 92.46 27.60 55.67
N LEU A 129 92.76 27.25 56.91
CA LEU A 129 91.86 26.51 57.80
C LEU A 129 90.59 27.32 58.11
N VAL A 130 90.74 28.61 58.46
CA VAL A 130 89.62 29.55 58.65
C VAL A 130 88.82 29.76 57.35
N LYS A 131 89.47 29.72 56.18
CA LYS A 131 88.77 29.76 54.88
C LYS A 131 87.90 28.51 54.68
N VAL A 132 88.38 27.31 55.02
CA VAL A 132 87.60 26.06 54.93
C VAL A 132 86.46 26.05 55.95
N GLN A 133 86.72 26.47 57.19
CA GLN A 133 85.70 26.60 58.24
C GLN A 133 84.49 27.40 57.73
N ARG A 134 84.71 28.59 57.16
CA ARG A 134 83.65 29.48 56.65
C ARG A 134 82.78 28.88 55.53
N VAL A 135 83.23 27.81 54.87
CA VAL A 135 82.45 27.10 53.84
C VAL A 135 81.63 25.95 54.45
N VAL A 136 82.18 25.28 55.46
CA VAL A 136 81.59 24.07 56.08
C VAL A 136 80.64 24.41 57.25
N GLU A 137 80.93 25.48 57.98
CA GLU A 137 80.23 25.93 59.20
C GLU A 137 78.78 26.42 58.98
N PRO A 138 78.42 27.14 57.90
CA PRO A 138 77.03 27.47 57.61
C PRO A 138 76.16 26.21 57.40
N GLN A 139 74.85 26.30 57.64
CA GLN A 139 73.92 25.22 57.32
C GLN A 139 73.89 24.92 55.82
N LEU A 140 73.52 23.69 55.44
CA LEU A 140 73.49 23.26 54.05
C LEU A 140 72.41 24.03 53.25
N GLU A 141 72.84 24.79 52.25
CA GLU A 141 71.91 25.48 51.35
C GLU A 141 71.13 24.47 50.49
N LEU A 142 69.81 24.43 50.68
CA LEU A 142 68.90 23.55 49.94
C LEU A 142 68.82 23.97 48.48
N GLN A 143 69.26 23.11 47.57
CA GLN A 143 69.36 23.39 46.14
C GLN A 143 68.02 23.21 45.40
N LEU A 144 67.93 23.72 44.16
CA LEU A 144 66.72 23.66 43.34
C LEU A 144 66.38 22.24 42.86
N GLY A 145 67.35 21.52 42.29
CA GLY A 145 67.13 20.19 41.72
C GLY A 145 68.37 19.31 41.75
N LEU A 146 68.25 18.12 41.14
CA LEU A 146 69.29 17.09 41.10
C LEU A 146 70.66 17.62 40.62
N ARG A 147 70.67 18.43 39.57
CA ARG A 147 71.90 18.92 38.93
C ARG A 147 72.73 19.79 39.88
N GLU A 148 72.06 20.67 40.61
CA GLU A 148 72.66 21.57 41.58
C GLU A 148 73.14 20.79 42.82
N LYS A 149 72.37 19.78 43.27
CA LYS A 149 72.80 18.86 44.34
C LYS A 149 74.04 18.06 43.98
N LEU A 150 74.13 17.54 42.75
CA LEU A 150 75.32 16.81 42.27
C LEU A 150 76.55 17.72 42.14
N TRP A 151 76.37 18.98 41.76
CA TRP A 151 77.46 19.96 41.79
C TRP A 151 77.91 20.28 43.22
N GLN A 152 76.96 20.44 44.14
CA GLN A 152 77.22 20.67 45.57
C GLN A 152 77.94 19.47 46.20
N LEU A 153 77.61 18.23 45.81
CA LEU A 153 78.30 17.01 46.21
C LEU A 153 79.78 17.04 45.79
N GLU A 154 80.04 17.31 44.52
CA GLU A 154 81.42 17.33 44.00
C GLU A 154 82.24 18.46 44.64
N HIS A 155 81.64 19.62 44.91
CA HIS A 155 82.30 20.71 45.63
C HIS A 155 82.75 20.29 47.04
N HIS A 156 81.91 19.55 47.79
CA HIS A 156 82.29 19.05 49.12
C HIS A 156 83.31 17.90 49.07
N ARG A 157 83.29 17.06 48.02
CA ARG A 157 84.34 16.05 47.79
C ARG A 157 85.71 16.70 47.60
N VAL A 158 85.79 17.79 46.84
CA VAL A 158 87.03 18.58 46.68
C VAL A 158 87.48 19.13 48.04
N ILE A 159 86.59 19.70 48.86
CA ILE A 159 86.95 20.21 50.20
C ILE A 159 87.52 19.09 51.10
N CYS A 160 86.89 17.92 51.13
CA CYS A 160 87.40 16.77 51.88
C CYS A 160 88.72 16.21 51.32
N SER A 161 88.99 16.37 50.02
CA SER A 161 90.26 16.03 49.39
C SER A 161 91.36 17.04 49.74
N ASP A 162 91.08 18.34 49.68
CA ASP A 162 91.98 19.43 50.08
C ASP A 162 92.39 19.32 51.55
N LEU A 163 91.44 18.98 52.43
CA LEU A 163 91.71 18.69 53.85
C LEU A 163 92.73 17.55 53.99
N LYS A 164 92.47 16.39 53.37
CA LYS A 164 93.36 15.22 53.42
C LYS A 164 94.73 15.48 52.79
N ALA A 165 94.80 16.30 51.74
CA ALA A 165 96.07 16.74 51.14
C ALA A 165 96.89 17.67 52.05
N LYS A 166 96.28 18.29 53.06
CA LYS A 166 96.92 19.20 54.02
C LYS A 166 97.32 18.55 55.34
N GLU A 167 96.92 17.30 55.58
CA GLU A 167 97.30 16.53 56.78
C GLU A 167 98.83 16.45 56.94
N GLN A 168 99.56 16.14 55.86
CA GLN A 168 101.04 16.12 55.86
C GLN A 168 101.72 17.48 56.09
N LEU A 169 101.00 18.59 55.91
CA LEU A 169 101.49 19.93 56.22
C LEU A 169 101.26 20.25 57.71
N LEU A 170 100.16 19.78 58.28
CA LEU A 170 99.91 19.87 59.71
C LEU A 170 100.92 19.04 60.51
N GLU A 171 101.17 17.79 60.12
CA GLU A 171 102.17 16.91 60.75
C GLU A 171 103.54 17.64 60.86
N ARG A 172 104.03 18.21 59.76
CA ARG A 172 105.30 18.95 59.73
C ARG A 172 105.29 20.24 60.55
N LEU A 173 104.15 20.92 60.64
CA LEU A 173 103.99 22.10 61.50
C LEU A 173 104.03 21.72 62.99
N LEU A 174 103.48 20.57 63.36
CA LEU A 174 103.55 20.07 64.74
C LEU A 174 104.96 19.58 65.10
N ASP A 175 105.63 18.86 64.17
CA ASP A 175 107.04 18.46 64.32
C ASP A 175 107.96 19.68 64.51
N GLU A 176 107.82 20.73 63.68
CA GLU A 176 108.66 21.93 63.80
C GLU A 176 108.29 22.78 65.03
N ALA A 177 107.01 22.86 65.42
CA ALA A 177 106.60 23.49 66.68
C ALA A 177 107.26 22.80 67.89
N SER A 178 107.25 21.46 67.90
CA SER A 178 107.94 20.66 68.92
C SER A 178 109.45 20.87 68.88
N ALA A 179 110.07 20.90 67.69
CA ALA A 179 111.49 21.16 67.52
C ALA A 179 111.91 22.59 67.93
N LEU A 180 111.01 23.58 67.82
CA LEU A 180 111.21 24.94 68.32
C LEU A 180 111.00 25.02 69.83
N TYR A 181 109.94 24.41 70.37
CA TYR A 181 109.67 24.36 71.81
C TYR A 181 110.84 23.73 72.57
N ASN A 182 111.37 22.60 72.10
CA ASN A 182 112.54 21.95 72.69
C ASN A 182 113.81 22.82 72.73
N ARG A 183 113.90 23.89 71.91
CA ARG A 183 115.03 24.83 71.85
C ARG A 183 114.77 26.20 72.49
N THR A 184 113.52 26.52 72.83
CA THR A 184 113.10 27.87 73.25
C THR A 184 112.22 27.88 74.50
N GLN A 185 111.54 26.78 74.83
CA GLN A 185 110.63 26.65 75.98
C GLN A 185 109.51 27.73 76.00
N ASP A 186 109.10 28.24 74.83
CA ASP A 186 108.10 29.29 74.73
C ASP A 186 106.65 28.73 74.60
N PRO A 187 105.67 29.22 75.39
CA PRO A 187 104.29 28.73 75.36
C PRO A 187 103.54 28.90 74.03
N SER A 188 103.99 29.74 73.08
CA SER A 188 103.29 29.89 71.79
C SER A 188 103.46 28.70 70.84
N VAL A 189 104.40 27.81 71.14
CA VAL A 189 104.69 26.58 70.39
C VAL A 189 104.65 25.32 71.26
N ASP A 190 104.12 25.41 72.49
CA ASP A 190 104.07 24.29 73.43
C ASP A 190 103.07 23.17 73.02
N GLU A 191 103.03 22.09 73.80
CA GLU A 191 102.11 20.97 73.57
C GLU A 191 100.63 21.42 73.58
N GLY A 192 100.27 22.47 74.30
CA GLY A 192 98.91 23.03 74.31
C GLY A 192 98.58 23.75 73.00
N ALA A 193 99.50 24.58 72.51
CA ALA A 193 99.36 25.25 71.21
C ALA A 193 99.31 24.26 70.04
N GLN A 194 100.16 23.21 70.10
CA GLN A 194 100.17 22.10 69.14
C GLN A 194 98.85 21.33 69.13
N ASN A 195 98.37 20.90 70.31
CA ASN A 195 97.09 20.18 70.43
C ASN A 195 95.91 21.05 69.97
N ALA A 196 95.87 22.33 70.31
CA ALA A 196 94.79 23.23 69.88
C ALA A 196 94.71 23.38 68.33
N LEU A 197 95.84 23.41 67.63
CA LEU A 197 95.87 23.42 66.16
C LEU A 197 95.39 22.07 65.59
N GLN A 198 95.83 20.97 66.18
CA GLN A 198 95.46 19.61 65.77
C GLN A 198 93.96 19.33 66.00
N GLU A 199 93.41 19.77 67.12
CA GLU A 199 91.98 19.74 67.43
C GLU A 199 91.21 20.57 66.41
N ALA A 200 91.54 21.85 66.21
CA ALA A 200 90.83 22.73 65.26
C ALA A 200 90.78 22.15 63.82
N TYR A 201 91.87 21.53 63.35
CA TYR A 201 91.88 20.82 62.07
C TYR A 201 90.97 19.59 62.06
N ASN A 202 91.04 18.74 63.10
CA ASN A 202 90.20 17.54 63.20
C ASN A 202 88.71 17.91 63.23
N ASP A 203 88.37 18.94 63.99
CA ASP A 203 87.01 19.47 64.16
C ASP A 203 86.41 19.92 62.82
N ILE A 204 87.21 20.61 62.00
CA ILE A 204 86.82 21.07 60.66
C ILE A 204 86.77 19.89 59.66
N ARG A 205 87.69 18.91 59.77
CA ARG A 205 87.66 17.68 58.98
C ARG A 205 86.39 16.88 59.23
N THR A 206 86.05 16.59 60.48
CA THR A 206 84.85 15.81 60.83
C THR A 206 83.59 16.52 60.34
N ARG A 207 83.45 17.84 60.57
CA ARG A 207 82.31 18.61 60.04
C ARG A 207 82.23 18.59 58.50
N ALA A 208 83.36 18.58 57.79
CA ALA A 208 83.38 18.48 56.33
C ALA A 208 82.95 17.08 55.84
N GLU A 209 83.39 16.02 56.50
CA GLU A 209 83.02 14.65 56.15
C GLU A 209 81.55 14.33 56.50
N GLU A 210 81.03 14.83 57.62
CA GLU A 210 79.60 14.82 57.95
C GLU A 210 78.77 15.58 56.90
N ARG A 211 79.24 16.76 56.48
CA ARG A 211 78.59 17.56 55.44
C ARG A 211 78.59 16.83 54.09
N LEU A 212 79.69 16.20 53.71
CA LEU A 212 79.79 15.40 52.50
C LEU A 212 78.79 14.24 52.53
N ALA A 213 78.74 13.46 53.61
CA ALA A 213 77.81 12.35 53.76
C ALA A 213 76.33 12.78 53.68
N LEU A 214 75.99 13.95 54.24
CA LEU A 214 74.65 14.54 54.11
C LEU A 214 74.33 14.92 52.64
N VAL A 215 75.24 15.62 51.96
CA VAL A 215 75.02 16.06 50.57
C VAL A 215 74.96 14.85 49.61
N GLU A 216 75.77 13.82 49.85
CA GLU A 216 75.78 12.58 49.08
C GLU A 216 74.43 11.85 49.20
N LYS A 217 73.95 11.64 50.43
CA LYS A 217 72.60 11.09 50.69
C LYS A 217 71.50 11.91 49.99
N VAL A 218 71.53 13.24 50.12
CA VAL A 218 70.52 14.15 49.57
C VAL A 218 70.53 14.17 48.04
N ALA A 219 71.69 13.99 47.41
CA ALA A 219 71.82 13.81 45.97
C ALA A 219 71.33 12.42 45.53
N GLU A 220 71.68 11.35 46.25
CA GLU A 220 71.23 9.98 45.95
C GLU A 220 69.71 9.81 46.05
N GLU A 221 69.07 10.38 47.08
CA GLU A 221 67.62 10.35 47.26
C GLU A 221 66.90 10.99 46.06
N HIS A 222 67.36 12.18 45.66
CA HIS A 222 66.81 12.88 44.48
C HIS A 222 67.15 12.12 43.18
N GLN A 223 68.34 11.53 43.06
CA GLN A 223 68.76 10.75 41.89
C GLN A 223 67.91 9.48 41.72
N ARG A 224 67.56 8.81 42.82
CA ARG A 224 66.69 7.62 42.86
C ARG A 224 65.27 7.97 42.42
N HIS A 225 64.72 9.05 42.97
CA HIS A 225 63.41 9.57 42.59
C HIS A 225 63.36 9.95 41.09
N GLN A 226 64.30 10.77 40.60
CA GLN A 226 64.35 11.19 39.20
C GLN A 226 64.55 10.00 38.23
N ASN A 227 65.27 8.95 38.65
CA ASN A 227 65.37 7.71 37.89
C ASN A 227 64.01 7.01 37.77
N GLY A 228 63.31 6.81 38.90
CA GLY A 228 61.97 6.23 38.93
C GLY A 228 60.98 7.01 38.07
N VAL A 229 60.91 8.33 38.28
CA VAL A 229 60.12 9.28 37.47
C VAL A 229 60.37 9.10 35.99
N ARG A 230 61.61 9.24 35.52
CA ARG A 230 61.97 9.15 34.09
C ARG A 230 61.59 7.80 33.48
N ASP A 231 61.82 6.72 34.21
CA ASP A 231 61.60 5.38 33.68
C ASP A 231 60.11 4.97 33.75
N PHE A 232 59.32 5.58 34.64
CA PHE A 232 57.86 5.56 34.61
C PHE A 232 57.26 6.46 33.50
N GLN A 233 57.83 7.66 33.24
CA GLN A 233 57.45 8.53 32.11
C GLN A 233 57.63 7.80 30.77
N LYS A 234 58.78 7.14 30.53
CA LYS A 234 59.02 6.32 29.33
C LYS A 234 57.99 5.20 29.19
N TRP A 235 57.68 4.52 30.28
CA TRP A 235 56.69 3.45 30.29
C TRP A 235 55.28 3.98 29.99
N LEU A 236 54.87 5.11 30.59
CA LEU A 236 53.58 5.74 30.32
C LEU A 236 53.42 6.11 28.84
N VAL A 237 54.43 6.72 28.21
CA VAL A 237 54.38 7.07 26.79
C VAL A 237 54.21 5.81 25.95
N SER A 238 55.09 4.81 26.12
CA SER A 238 55.02 3.55 25.37
C SER A 238 53.71 2.79 25.58
N LYS A 239 53.12 2.84 26.79
CA LYS A 239 51.85 2.16 27.09
C LYS A 239 50.63 2.94 26.59
N THR A 240 50.73 4.27 26.54
CA THR A 240 49.71 5.12 25.91
C THR A 240 49.70 4.90 24.39
N GLU A 241 50.88 4.82 23.76
CA GLU A 241 51.02 4.43 22.35
C GLU A 241 50.38 3.06 22.07
N GLU A 242 50.69 2.05 22.90
CA GLU A 242 50.08 0.70 22.81
C GLU A 242 48.55 0.74 22.96
N VAL A 243 47.99 1.58 23.84
CA VAL A 243 46.53 1.77 23.98
C VAL A 243 45.92 2.51 22.78
N THR A 244 46.57 3.53 22.24
CA THR A 244 46.06 4.23 21.05
C THR A 244 46.04 3.33 19.81
N LEU A 245 47.10 2.55 19.57
CA LEU A 245 47.15 1.55 18.51
C LEU A 245 46.12 0.42 18.74
N PHE A 246 45.83 0.08 19.99
CA PHE A 246 44.75 -0.85 20.31
C PHE A 246 43.37 -0.27 19.95
N GLN A 247 43.15 1.02 20.17
CA GLN A 247 41.90 1.71 19.86
C GLN A 247 41.63 1.81 18.34
N GLU A 248 42.67 1.99 17.52
CA GLU A 248 42.55 2.08 16.05
C GLU A 248 42.06 0.79 15.35
N VAL A 249 42.14 -0.37 16.01
CA VAL A 249 41.74 -1.66 15.43
C VAL A 249 40.25 -1.93 15.65
N GLU A 250 39.43 -1.71 14.63
CA GLU A 250 38.00 -2.06 14.61
C GLU A 250 37.79 -3.58 14.47
N ASP A 251 37.89 -4.29 15.59
CA ASP A 251 37.54 -5.71 15.75
C ASP A 251 36.66 -5.91 17.00
N VAL A 252 35.83 -6.96 16.98
CA VAL A 252 34.81 -7.29 18.01
C VAL A 252 34.98 -8.74 18.49
N SER A 253 36.23 -9.21 18.59
CA SER A 253 36.57 -10.58 19.01
C SER A 253 36.75 -10.75 20.53
N GLU A 254 36.49 -11.97 21.01
CA GLU A 254 36.81 -12.37 22.39
C GLU A 254 38.34 -12.38 22.63
N GLU A 255 39.15 -12.59 21.58
CA GLU A 255 40.61 -12.50 21.64
C GLU A 255 41.09 -11.08 21.94
N ARG A 256 40.45 -10.07 21.32
CA ARG A 256 40.67 -8.65 21.60
C ARG A 256 40.29 -8.30 23.03
N VAL A 257 39.17 -8.81 23.55
CA VAL A 257 38.83 -8.65 24.99
C VAL A 257 39.90 -9.28 25.90
N GLN A 258 40.45 -10.45 25.55
CA GLN A 258 41.55 -11.05 26.30
C GLN A 258 42.88 -10.28 26.17
N ALA A 259 43.13 -9.62 25.04
CA ALA A 259 44.28 -8.74 24.85
C ALA A 259 44.14 -7.46 25.70
N LEU A 260 42.96 -6.85 25.72
CA LEU A 260 42.66 -5.68 26.54
C LEU A 260 42.79 -5.97 28.05
N LYS A 261 42.34 -7.15 28.51
CA LYS A 261 42.53 -7.59 29.90
C LYS A 261 44.01 -7.77 30.27
N ARG A 262 44.84 -8.26 29.34
CA ARG A 262 46.31 -8.32 29.52
C ARG A 262 46.93 -6.92 29.54
N LEU A 263 46.42 -6.01 28.71
CA LEU A 263 46.84 -4.61 28.62
C LEU A 263 46.56 -3.84 29.92
N ASP A 264 45.35 -3.96 30.46
CA ASP A 264 44.95 -3.39 31.75
C ASP A 264 45.73 -4.00 32.93
N THR A 265 45.88 -5.34 32.97
CA THR A 265 46.74 -5.99 33.99
C THR A 265 48.17 -5.43 33.97
N SER A 266 48.73 -5.15 32.79
CA SER A 266 50.04 -4.52 32.63
C SER A 266 50.10 -3.06 33.09
N VAL A 267 48.97 -2.35 33.22
CA VAL A 267 48.89 -0.97 33.75
C VAL A 267 48.64 -0.96 35.25
N VAL A 268 47.83 -1.89 35.77
CA VAL A 268 47.60 -2.08 37.21
C VAL A 268 48.88 -2.54 37.92
N LEU A 269 49.64 -3.47 37.34
CA LEU A 269 50.95 -3.90 37.88
C LEU A 269 52.01 -2.78 37.95
N LYS A 270 51.73 -1.60 37.39
CA LYS A 270 52.61 -0.42 37.43
C LYS A 270 52.21 0.62 38.48
N GLU A 271 51.07 0.43 39.14
CA GLU A 271 50.61 1.23 40.29
C GLU A 271 51.64 1.22 41.44
N GLU A 272 52.24 0.07 41.75
CA GLU A 272 53.33 -0.07 42.74
C GLU A 272 54.57 0.78 42.39
N SER A 273 54.87 0.93 41.09
CA SER A 273 55.99 1.78 40.65
C SER A 273 55.69 3.27 40.84
N LEU A 274 54.43 3.69 40.74
CA LEU A 274 54.01 5.06 41.03
C LEU A 274 54.00 5.32 42.55
N LEU A 275 53.45 4.41 43.36
CA LEU A 275 53.45 4.53 44.82
C LEU A 275 54.87 4.65 45.38
N ASN A 276 55.83 3.83 44.91
CA ASN A 276 57.24 3.95 45.30
C ASN A 276 57.90 5.28 44.85
N ILE A 277 57.41 5.92 43.77
CA ILE A 277 57.85 7.28 43.41
C ILE A 277 57.29 8.29 44.42
N GLU A 278 56.00 8.16 44.77
CA GLU A 278 55.28 9.02 45.73
C GLU A 278 55.85 8.90 47.16
N ASP A 279 56.17 7.70 47.64
CA ASP A 279 56.81 7.48 48.96
C ASP A 279 58.17 8.21 49.09
N GLN A 280 58.90 8.36 47.99
CA GLN A 280 60.18 9.08 47.97
C GLN A 280 60.01 10.61 47.98
N VAL A 281 58.84 11.14 47.60
CA VAL A 281 58.62 12.58 47.38
C VAL A 281 58.87 13.41 48.62
N GLU A 282 58.33 13.03 49.78
CA GLU A 282 58.47 13.86 50.99
C GLU A 282 59.92 13.92 51.51
N ALA A 283 60.67 12.82 51.38
CA ALA A 283 62.11 12.82 51.70
C ALA A 283 62.91 13.73 50.75
N VAL A 284 62.64 13.65 49.44
CA VAL A 284 63.33 14.52 48.47
C VAL A 284 62.91 15.98 48.65
N LYS A 285 61.63 16.29 48.87
CA LYS A 285 61.12 17.65 49.12
C LYS A 285 61.74 18.28 50.37
N ALA A 286 61.78 17.55 51.49
CA ALA A 286 62.38 18.04 52.74
C ALA A 286 63.85 18.46 52.57
N ASN A 287 64.57 17.79 51.66
CA ASN A 287 65.96 18.05 51.35
C ASN A 287 66.16 18.92 50.07
N THR A 288 65.15 19.66 49.62
CA THR A 288 65.16 20.51 48.40
C THR A 288 64.64 21.91 48.71
N SER A 289 65.08 22.93 47.96
CA SER A 289 64.53 24.30 48.12
C SER A 289 62.99 24.32 47.97
N PRO A 290 62.26 25.25 48.59
CA PRO A 290 60.80 25.33 48.48
C PRO A 290 60.30 25.38 47.03
N ALA A 291 60.98 26.13 46.15
CA ALA A 291 60.63 26.19 44.73
C ALA A 291 60.84 24.85 44.01
N GLY A 292 61.91 24.11 44.34
CA GLY A 292 62.14 22.77 43.81
C GLY A 292 61.18 21.72 44.37
N ALA A 293 60.77 21.85 45.64
CA ALA A 293 59.78 20.98 46.27
C ALA A 293 58.40 21.08 45.62
N GLU A 294 58.00 22.28 45.16
CA GLU A 294 56.78 22.47 44.36
C GLU A 294 56.90 21.86 42.95
N LEU A 295 58.06 21.99 42.28
CA LEU A 295 58.29 21.33 40.99
C LEU A 295 58.22 19.80 41.08
N ILE A 296 58.79 19.20 42.14
CA ILE A 296 58.69 17.75 42.41
C ILE A 296 57.23 17.34 42.62
N ARG A 297 56.47 18.13 43.41
CA ARG A 297 55.03 17.90 43.62
C ARG A 297 54.28 17.91 42.28
N GLU A 298 54.55 18.88 41.41
CA GLU A 298 53.88 19.02 40.12
C GLU A 298 54.25 17.92 39.11
N GLU A 299 55.52 17.48 39.07
CA GLU A 299 55.94 16.35 38.24
C GLU A 299 55.22 15.05 38.65
N VAL A 300 55.02 14.83 39.95
CA VAL A 300 54.38 13.62 40.49
C VAL A 300 52.85 13.66 40.35
N GLU A 301 52.20 14.79 40.58
CA GLU A 301 50.77 14.93 40.26
C GLU A 301 50.51 14.74 38.76
N HIS A 302 51.40 15.24 37.89
CA HIS A 302 51.31 14.99 36.45
C HIS A 302 51.46 13.50 36.10
N LEU A 303 52.39 12.78 36.74
CA LEU A 303 52.53 11.32 36.58
C LEU A 303 51.27 10.56 37.02
N ARG A 304 50.71 10.92 38.18
CA ARG A 304 49.49 10.30 38.73
C ARG A 304 48.29 10.54 37.81
N LEU A 305 48.10 11.77 37.35
CA LEU A 305 47.02 12.14 36.43
C LEU A 305 47.16 11.44 35.07
N ALA A 306 48.36 11.35 34.50
CA ALA A 306 48.60 10.65 33.24
C ALA A 306 48.31 9.14 33.34
N TRP A 307 48.71 8.49 34.45
CA TRP A 307 48.38 7.09 34.70
C TRP A 307 46.87 6.87 34.95
N GLN A 308 46.20 7.78 35.66
CA GLN A 308 44.74 7.74 35.83
C GLN A 308 44.00 7.90 34.49
N GLN A 309 44.45 8.81 33.62
CA GLN A 309 43.91 8.97 32.27
C GLN A 309 44.07 7.70 31.43
N LEU A 310 45.26 7.06 31.47
CA LEU A 310 45.50 5.79 30.79
C LEU A 310 44.59 4.67 31.28
N ARG A 311 44.30 4.60 32.59
CA ARG A 311 43.32 3.65 33.14
C ARG A 311 41.89 3.97 32.73
N GLN A 312 41.51 5.24 32.68
CA GLN A 312 40.18 5.64 32.23
C GLN A 312 39.97 5.24 30.75
N THR A 313 40.92 5.54 29.85
CA THR A 313 40.79 5.14 28.44
C THR A 313 40.73 3.62 28.27
N LEU A 314 41.43 2.84 29.09
CA LEU A 314 41.29 1.37 29.13
C LEU A 314 39.90 0.91 29.58
N MET A 315 39.31 1.56 30.59
CA MET A 315 37.94 1.27 31.04
C MET A 315 36.91 1.65 29.97
N ASP A 316 37.09 2.79 29.29
CA ASP A 316 36.22 3.26 28.23
C ASP A 316 36.27 2.31 27.02
N ILE A 317 37.47 1.95 26.54
CA ILE A 317 37.66 0.95 25.47
C ILE A 317 37.07 -0.41 25.87
N HIS A 318 37.15 -0.82 27.14
CA HIS A 318 36.52 -2.05 27.62
C HIS A 318 34.99 -1.95 27.65
N ALA A 319 34.42 -0.78 27.96
CA ALA A 319 32.98 -0.54 27.91
C ALA A 319 32.48 -0.54 26.46
N ASP A 320 33.16 0.16 25.55
CA ASP A 320 32.80 0.26 24.13
C ASP A 320 32.93 -1.09 23.41
N LEU A 321 34.02 -1.82 23.62
CA LEU A 321 34.22 -3.15 23.05
C LEU A 321 33.19 -4.15 23.60
N LYS A 322 32.88 -4.11 24.90
CA LYS A 322 31.83 -4.95 25.48
C LYS A 322 30.45 -4.60 24.92
N GLY A 323 30.11 -3.31 24.84
CA GLY A 323 28.86 -2.83 24.24
C GLY A 323 28.71 -3.27 22.78
N SER A 324 29.81 -3.24 22.02
CA SER A 324 29.87 -3.73 20.64
C SER A 324 29.68 -5.24 20.56
N MET A 325 30.29 -6.03 21.46
CA MET A 325 30.07 -7.49 21.53
C MET A 325 28.63 -7.84 21.92
N ASP A 326 28.04 -7.14 22.89
CA ASP A 326 26.68 -7.39 23.34
C ASP A 326 25.65 -6.96 22.28
N ALA A 327 25.90 -5.89 21.53
CA ALA A 327 25.11 -5.51 20.34
C ALA A 327 25.26 -6.53 19.19
N GLN A 328 26.46 -7.06 18.92
CA GLN A 328 26.69 -8.11 17.93
C GLN A 328 25.96 -9.41 18.32
N ARG A 329 25.92 -9.77 19.61
CA ARG A 329 25.14 -10.89 20.15
C ARG A 329 23.63 -10.66 19.96
N GLU A 330 23.14 -9.46 20.25
CA GLU A 330 21.73 -9.11 20.07
C GLU A 330 21.32 -9.15 18.57
N TYR A 331 22.15 -8.60 17.68
CA TYR A 331 21.96 -8.68 16.23
C TYR A 331 21.88 -10.14 15.74
N GLN A 332 22.82 -10.98 16.16
CA GLN A 332 22.86 -12.39 15.75
C GLN A 332 21.63 -13.17 16.26
N GLY A 333 21.22 -12.98 17.51
CA GLY A 333 20.00 -13.61 18.05
C GLY A 333 18.73 -13.17 17.30
N ARG A 334 18.59 -11.86 17.03
CA ARG A 334 17.48 -11.31 16.23
C ARG A 334 17.48 -11.83 14.78
N ARG A 335 18.67 -12.03 14.18
CA ARG A 335 18.83 -12.63 12.86
C ARG A 335 18.34 -14.08 12.86
N GLU A 336 18.76 -14.88 13.83
CA GLU A 336 18.37 -16.29 13.96
C GLU A 336 16.86 -16.45 14.20
N GLU A 337 16.25 -15.61 15.05
CA GLU A 337 14.80 -15.56 15.23
C GLU A 337 14.04 -15.22 13.93
N LEU A 338 14.52 -14.22 13.19
CA LEU A 338 13.90 -13.81 11.92
C LEU A 338 14.03 -14.91 10.87
N GLU A 339 15.22 -15.49 10.69
CA GLU A 339 15.45 -16.59 9.76
C GLU A 339 14.58 -17.81 10.08
N GLU A 340 14.40 -18.15 11.36
CA GLU A 340 13.52 -19.23 11.80
C GLU A 340 12.03 -18.90 11.56
N GLY A 341 11.65 -17.63 11.69
CA GLY A 341 10.34 -17.13 11.29
C GLY A 341 10.09 -17.22 9.77
N ILE A 342 11.08 -16.87 8.95
CA ILE A 342 11.07 -17.03 7.48
C ILE A 342 10.90 -18.51 7.12
N LYS A 343 11.70 -19.40 7.71
CA LYS A 343 11.65 -20.86 7.48
C LYS A 343 10.24 -21.40 7.77
N LYS A 344 9.64 -21.06 8.92
CA LYS A 344 8.26 -21.45 9.29
C LYS A 344 7.22 -20.96 8.27
N LEU A 345 7.27 -19.69 7.85
CA LEU A 345 6.32 -19.15 6.88
C LEU A 345 6.50 -19.78 5.49
N ARG A 346 7.75 -19.99 5.04
CA ARG A 346 8.06 -20.63 3.75
C ARG A 346 7.51 -22.07 3.68
N VAL A 347 7.61 -22.84 4.77
CA VAL A 347 7.01 -24.19 4.87
C VAL A 347 5.48 -24.14 4.73
N LEU A 348 4.80 -23.25 5.45
CA LEU A 348 3.34 -23.11 5.37
C LEU A 348 2.88 -22.64 3.98
N VAL A 349 3.59 -21.68 3.38
CA VAL A 349 3.30 -21.20 2.01
C VAL A 349 3.49 -22.30 0.97
N HIS A 350 4.50 -23.16 1.13
CA HIS A 350 4.69 -24.33 0.28
C HIS A 350 3.58 -25.39 0.47
N GLU A 351 3.21 -25.71 1.72
CA GLU A 351 2.13 -26.66 2.00
C GLU A 351 0.79 -26.18 1.42
N MET A 352 0.45 -24.90 1.61
CA MET A 352 -0.74 -24.31 1.01
C MET A 352 -0.65 -24.29 -0.51
N SER A 353 0.54 -24.06 -1.11
CA SER A 353 0.72 -24.15 -2.57
C SER A 353 0.39 -25.53 -3.11
N LEU A 354 0.87 -26.59 -2.45
CA LEU A 354 0.60 -27.98 -2.84
C LEU A 354 -0.91 -28.32 -2.76
N ARG A 355 -1.63 -27.76 -1.78
CA ARG A 355 -3.11 -27.85 -1.70
C ARG A 355 -3.85 -27.13 -2.84
N LEU A 356 -3.19 -26.26 -3.61
CA LEU A 356 -3.74 -25.55 -4.78
C LEU A 356 -3.37 -26.18 -6.13
N GLU A 357 -2.59 -27.27 -6.15
CA GLU A 357 -2.26 -27.97 -7.38
C GLU A 357 -3.41 -28.87 -7.85
N ASN A 358 -3.49 -29.10 -9.17
CA ASN A 358 -4.73 -29.55 -9.81
C ASN A 358 -5.19 -30.93 -9.34
N ARG A 359 -6.41 -30.98 -8.80
CA ARG A 359 -7.25 -32.18 -8.80
C ARG A 359 -8.17 -32.13 -10.03
N ASP A 360 -7.60 -32.37 -11.21
CA ASP A 360 -8.33 -32.52 -12.48
C ASP A 360 -9.13 -33.84 -12.49
N GLY A 361 -10.14 -33.91 -11.63
CA GLY A 361 -11.14 -34.98 -11.59
C GLY A 361 -12.42 -34.60 -12.35
N GLU A 362 -13.34 -35.56 -12.48
CA GLU A 362 -14.65 -35.32 -13.06
C GLU A 362 -15.41 -34.23 -12.28
N ARG A 363 -16.12 -33.35 -13.01
CA ARG A 363 -16.95 -32.26 -12.44
C ARG A 363 -18.25 -32.79 -11.82
N THR A 364 -18.12 -33.65 -10.81
CA THR A 364 -19.23 -33.99 -9.92
C THR A 364 -19.44 -32.85 -8.91
N GLU A 365 -20.68 -32.67 -8.46
CA GLU A 365 -21.03 -31.66 -7.45
C GLU A 365 -20.22 -31.86 -6.16
N GLU A 366 -20.06 -33.12 -5.74
CA GLU A 366 -19.29 -33.50 -4.55
C GLU A 366 -17.80 -33.12 -4.67
N ASN A 367 -17.17 -33.33 -5.83
CA ASN A 367 -15.79 -32.91 -6.07
C ASN A 367 -15.66 -31.38 -6.03
N MET A 368 -16.61 -30.64 -6.61
CA MET A 368 -16.58 -29.18 -6.61
C MET A 368 -16.79 -28.59 -5.20
N VAL A 369 -17.68 -29.18 -4.39
CA VAL A 369 -17.86 -28.80 -2.98
C VAL A 369 -16.62 -29.13 -2.15
N ALA A 370 -15.98 -30.28 -2.38
CA ALA A 370 -14.74 -30.66 -1.70
C ALA A 370 -13.57 -29.72 -2.05
N GLN A 371 -13.43 -29.33 -3.33
CA GLN A 371 -12.44 -28.33 -3.78
C GLN A 371 -12.70 -26.95 -3.16
N TRP A 372 -13.94 -26.45 -3.21
CA TRP A 372 -14.30 -25.16 -2.61
C TRP A 372 -14.04 -25.11 -1.10
N LYS A 373 -14.35 -26.19 -0.37
CA LYS A 373 -14.00 -26.32 1.05
C LYS A 373 -12.48 -26.31 1.24
N SER A 374 -11.73 -27.14 0.52
CA SER A 374 -10.27 -27.20 0.62
C SER A 374 -9.58 -25.86 0.33
N TYR A 375 -10.06 -25.10 -0.65
CA TYR A 375 -9.57 -23.75 -0.92
C TYR A 375 -9.98 -22.75 0.17
N THR A 376 -11.21 -22.86 0.70
CA THR A 376 -11.67 -22.01 1.81
C THR A 376 -10.88 -22.26 3.10
N ASP A 377 -10.53 -23.52 3.40
CA ASP A 377 -9.68 -23.89 4.53
C ASP A 377 -8.24 -23.41 4.35
N ALA A 378 -7.70 -23.48 3.12
CA ALA A 378 -6.41 -22.85 2.82
C ALA A 378 -6.47 -21.31 2.97
N ARG A 379 -7.60 -20.67 2.63
CA ARG A 379 -7.82 -19.22 2.79
C ARG A 379 -7.89 -18.81 4.26
N THR A 380 -8.53 -19.59 5.12
CA THR A 380 -8.58 -19.31 6.56
C THR A 380 -7.22 -19.52 7.23
N VAL A 381 -6.51 -20.62 6.92
CA VAL A 381 -5.14 -20.88 7.41
C VAL A 381 -4.17 -19.76 7.00
N LEU A 382 -4.15 -19.37 5.72
CA LEU A 382 -3.31 -18.25 5.26
C LEU A 382 -3.67 -16.93 5.94
N SER A 383 -4.96 -16.67 6.21
CA SER A 383 -5.40 -15.44 6.86
C SER A 383 -5.09 -15.39 8.36
N ALA A 384 -5.05 -16.55 9.03
CA ALA A 384 -4.63 -16.66 10.43
C ALA A 384 -3.11 -16.39 10.63
N GLU A 385 -2.33 -16.46 9.56
CA GLU A 385 -0.87 -16.25 9.54
C GLU A 385 -0.45 -14.79 9.23
N GLU A 386 -1.39 -13.90 8.89
CA GLU A 386 -1.10 -12.47 8.72
C GLU A 386 -0.37 -11.82 9.92
N PRO A 387 -0.71 -12.08 11.21
CA PRO A 387 0.06 -11.53 12.33
C PRO A 387 1.52 -12.00 12.36
N ARG A 388 1.85 -13.19 11.83
CA ARG A 388 3.25 -13.64 11.67
C ARG A 388 3.91 -12.89 10.51
N VAL A 389 3.19 -12.66 9.42
CA VAL A 389 3.64 -11.82 8.29
C VAL A 389 3.96 -10.39 8.73
N GLU A 390 3.20 -9.78 9.64
CA GLU A 390 3.55 -8.48 10.23
C GLU A 390 4.72 -8.57 11.22
N LEU A 391 4.79 -9.61 12.05
CA LEU A 391 5.91 -9.82 12.98
C LEU A 391 7.27 -9.90 12.25
N LEU A 392 7.35 -10.62 11.13
CA LEU A 392 8.58 -10.71 10.32
C LEU A 392 9.02 -9.34 9.77
N LYS A 393 8.07 -8.47 9.39
CA LYS A 393 8.39 -7.09 8.95
C LYS A 393 8.90 -6.24 10.11
N LEU A 394 8.35 -6.42 11.31
CA LEU A 394 8.80 -5.72 12.52
C LEU A 394 10.19 -6.19 12.94
N GLN A 395 10.45 -7.50 13.02
CA GLN A 395 11.77 -8.06 13.29
C GLN A 395 12.82 -7.60 12.27
N LEU A 396 12.49 -7.57 10.97
CA LEU A 396 13.37 -7.01 9.94
C LEU A 396 13.63 -5.51 10.15
N LYS A 397 12.60 -4.73 10.51
CA LYS A 397 12.75 -3.30 10.84
C LYS A 397 13.67 -3.08 12.05
N GLU A 398 13.63 -3.99 13.03
CA GLU A 398 14.50 -3.93 14.21
C GLU A 398 15.95 -4.31 13.90
N LEU A 399 16.22 -5.20 12.94
CA LEU A 399 17.59 -5.49 12.48
C LEU A 399 18.28 -4.26 11.85
N TYR A 400 17.54 -3.41 11.13
CA TYR A 400 18.07 -2.14 10.59
C TYR A 400 18.44 -1.09 11.65
N ARG A 401 18.23 -1.37 12.95
CA ARG A 401 18.79 -0.55 14.04
C ARG A 401 20.30 -0.76 14.22
N PHE A 402 20.83 -1.91 13.79
CA PHE A 402 22.23 -2.28 13.95
C PHE A 402 23.04 -1.92 12.70
N PRO A 403 24.34 -1.57 12.82
CA PRO A 403 25.15 -1.07 11.70
C PRO A 403 25.68 -2.16 10.74
N HIS A 404 25.08 -3.36 10.74
CA HIS A 404 25.53 -4.51 9.96
C HIS A 404 24.76 -4.65 8.65
N ASP A 405 25.34 -5.31 7.65
CA ASP A 405 24.60 -5.60 6.41
C ASP A 405 23.59 -6.75 6.64
N SER A 406 22.31 -6.41 6.55
CA SER A 406 21.17 -7.35 6.67
C SER A 406 20.49 -7.65 5.33
N ARG A 407 21.08 -7.28 4.18
CA ARG A 407 20.46 -7.43 2.84
C ARG A 407 20.02 -8.86 2.53
N GLU A 408 20.86 -9.85 2.81
CA GLU A 408 20.54 -11.28 2.57
C GLU A 408 19.20 -11.67 3.23
N VAL A 409 19.06 -11.34 4.52
CA VAL A 409 17.88 -11.69 5.31
C VAL A 409 16.68 -10.82 4.91
N ALA A 410 16.91 -9.57 4.52
CA ALA A 410 15.87 -8.71 3.97
C ALA A 410 15.29 -9.25 2.65
N ASP A 411 16.15 -9.74 1.74
CA ASP A 411 15.72 -10.36 0.49
C ASP A 411 15.04 -11.73 0.71
N GLU A 412 15.45 -12.50 1.72
CA GLU A 412 14.73 -13.71 2.16
C GLU A 412 13.33 -13.38 2.74
N VAL A 413 13.19 -12.31 3.52
CA VAL A 413 11.86 -11.83 3.96
C VAL A 413 11.05 -11.37 2.75
N LEU A 414 11.61 -10.57 1.85
CA LEU A 414 10.90 -10.02 0.70
C LEU A 414 10.48 -11.11 -0.31
N THR A 415 11.26 -12.17 -0.47
CA THR A 415 10.87 -13.32 -1.30
C THR A 415 9.72 -14.10 -0.66
N VAL A 416 9.81 -14.49 0.61
CA VAL A 416 8.72 -15.22 1.29
C VAL A 416 7.44 -14.36 1.42
N LEU A 417 7.56 -13.05 1.59
CA LEU A 417 6.41 -12.13 1.53
C LEU A 417 5.77 -12.05 0.14
N LYS A 418 6.55 -12.17 -0.95
CA LYS A 418 6.02 -12.25 -2.33
C LYS A 418 5.33 -13.59 -2.56
N GLU A 419 5.95 -14.70 -2.11
CA GLU A 419 5.37 -16.05 -2.19
C GLU A 419 4.04 -16.12 -1.41
N TYR A 420 4.01 -15.69 -0.14
CA TYR A 420 2.81 -15.64 0.68
C TYR A 420 1.68 -14.85 0.01
N ARG A 421 1.95 -13.63 -0.50
CA ARG A 421 0.95 -12.82 -1.20
C ARG A 421 0.46 -13.48 -2.48
N SER A 422 1.36 -14.11 -3.25
CA SER A 422 1.02 -14.83 -4.48
C SER A 422 0.10 -16.01 -4.21
N VAL A 423 0.43 -16.83 -3.20
CA VAL A 423 -0.35 -17.99 -2.78
C VAL A 423 -1.70 -17.55 -2.21
N LYS A 424 -1.74 -16.57 -1.29
CA LYS A 424 -2.99 -15.99 -0.77
C LYS A 424 -3.87 -15.44 -1.90
N GLY A 425 -3.30 -14.73 -2.86
CA GLY A 425 -4.00 -14.21 -4.04
C GLY A 425 -4.47 -15.30 -5.03
N ARG A 426 -3.78 -16.44 -5.11
CA ARG A 426 -4.22 -17.63 -5.86
C ARG A 426 -5.36 -18.34 -5.12
N THR A 427 -5.24 -18.56 -3.80
CA THR A 427 -6.29 -19.17 -2.98
C THR A 427 -7.58 -18.35 -3.00
N CYS A 428 -7.50 -17.02 -2.84
CA CYS A 428 -8.70 -16.16 -2.88
C CYS A 428 -9.41 -16.19 -4.25
N ARG A 429 -8.66 -16.27 -5.35
CA ARG A 429 -9.23 -16.44 -6.70
C ARG A 429 -9.88 -17.82 -6.86
N LEU A 430 -9.18 -18.90 -6.56
CA LEU A 430 -9.71 -20.27 -6.66
C LEU A 430 -10.91 -20.52 -5.72
N CYS A 431 -10.94 -19.90 -4.53
CA CYS A 431 -12.15 -19.82 -3.69
C CYS A 431 -13.30 -19.17 -4.46
N SER A 432 -13.09 -17.97 -5.00
CA SER A 432 -14.15 -17.18 -5.65
C SER A 432 -14.65 -17.84 -6.94
N GLU A 433 -13.76 -18.47 -7.70
CA GLU A 433 -14.07 -19.19 -8.95
C GLU A 433 -14.86 -20.48 -8.67
N SER A 434 -14.45 -21.27 -7.66
CA SER A 434 -15.22 -22.46 -7.25
C SER A 434 -16.55 -22.10 -6.58
N GLU A 435 -16.58 -21.04 -5.76
CA GLU A 435 -17.79 -20.50 -5.14
C GLU A 435 -18.80 -19.99 -6.19
N THR A 436 -18.34 -19.25 -7.22
CA THR A 436 -19.23 -18.78 -8.30
C THR A 436 -19.70 -19.91 -9.21
N ALA A 437 -18.87 -20.92 -9.49
CA ALA A 437 -19.30 -22.12 -10.21
C ALA A 437 -20.36 -22.92 -9.43
N LEU A 438 -20.21 -23.08 -8.10
CA LEU A 438 -21.22 -23.70 -7.25
C LEU A 438 -22.51 -22.86 -7.19
N LYS A 439 -22.42 -21.52 -7.13
CA LYS A 439 -23.58 -20.62 -7.18
C LYS A 439 -24.39 -20.80 -8.47
N GLN A 440 -23.71 -20.91 -9.62
CA GLN A 440 -24.37 -21.15 -10.91
C GLN A 440 -25.06 -22.52 -10.95
N LEU A 441 -24.40 -23.59 -10.50
CA LEU A 441 -24.99 -24.94 -10.43
C LEU A 441 -26.21 -25.01 -9.51
N LEU A 442 -26.17 -24.32 -8.36
CA LEU A 442 -27.29 -24.28 -7.41
C LEU A 442 -28.46 -23.41 -7.88
N GLN A 443 -28.24 -22.48 -8.83
CA GLN A 443 -29.29 -21.61 -9.38
C GLN A 443 -29.93 -22.14 -10.68
N ASP A 444 -29.31 -23.08 -11.39
CA ASP A 444 -29.86 -23.69 -12.62
C ASP A 444 -31.32 -24.21 -12.48
N PRO A 445 -31.71 -24.91 -11.39
CA PRO A 445 -33.10 -25.38 -11.23
C PRO A 445 -34.14 -24.25 -11.18
N LEU A 446 -33.80 -23.12 -10.56
CA LEU A 446 -34.66 -21.93 -10.46
C LEU A 446 -34.81 -21.25 -11.84
N HIS A 447 -33.70 -21.12 -12.58
CA HIS A 447 -33.72 -20.60 -13.94
C HIS A 447 -34.58 -21.48 -14.86
N ALA A 448 -34.43 -22.79 -14.78
CA ALA A 448 -35.23 -23.76 -15.54
C ALA A 448 -36.73 -23.68 -15.20
N PHE A 449 -37.09 -23.47 -13.93
CA PHE A 449 -38.48 -23.22 -13.53
C PHE A 449 -39.03 -21.92 -14.12
N SER A 450 -38.28 -20.81 -14.04
CA SER A 450 -38.78 -19.50 -14.48
C SER A 450 -39.27 -19.53 -15.94
N HIS A 451 -38.46 -20.11 -16.83
CA HIS A 451 -38.74 -20.32 -18.25
C HIS A 451 -39.95 -21.25 -18.49
N TRP A 452 -40.02 -22.39 -17.78
CA TRP A 452 -41.19 -23.28 -17.87
C TRP A 452 -42.48 -22.59 -17.39
N SER A 453 -42.41 -21.78 -16.33
CA SER A 453 -43.59 -21.07 -15.80
C SER A 453 -44.16 -20.06 -16.80
N GLN A 454 -43.29 -19.42 -17.58
CA GLN A 454 -43.68 -18.52 -18.67
C GLN A 454 -44.35 -19.29 -19.82
N GLN A 455 -43.77 -20.41 -20.25
CA GLN A 455 -44.34 -21.27 -21.30
C GLN A 455 -45.68 -21.90 -20.88
N ALA A 456 -45.80 -22.33 -19.61
CA ALA A 456 -47.04 -22.85 -19.04
C ALA A 456 -48.16 -21.79 -19.03
N SER A 457 -47.83 -20.55 -18.62
CA SER A 457 -48.79 -19.44 -18.61
C SER A 457 -49.25 -19.09 -20.03
N GLN A 458 -48.32 -18.89 -20.97
CA GLN A 458 -48.62 -18.58 -22.38
C GLN A 458 -49.47 -19.67 -23.04
N MET A 459 -49.25 -20.95 -22.72
CA MET A 459 -50.06 -22.05 -23.25
C MET A 459 -51.46 -22.15 -22.61
N LEU A 460 -51.63 -21.70 -21.37
CA LEU A 460 -52.96 -21.56 -20.76
C LEU A 460 -53.75 -20.45 -21.44
N ASP A 461 -53.15 -19.26 -21.57
CA ASP A 461 -53.77 -18.08 -22.18
C ASP A 461 -54.15 -18.34 -23.64
N ASN A 462 -53.19 -18.80 -24.47
CA ASN A 462 -53.43 -19.11 -25.89
C ASN A 462 -54.46 -20.23 -26.10
N SER A 463 -54.72 -21.08 -25.11
CA SER A 463 -55.74 -22.12 -25.22
C SER A 463 -57.15 -21.60 -25.04
N ALA A 464 -57.36 -20.40 -24.47
CA ALA A 464 -58.64 -19.98 -23.91
C ALA A 464 -59.79 -19.89 -24.94
N GLU A 465 -59.52 -19.32 -26.12
CA GLU A 465 -60.53 -18.89 -27.10
C GLU A 465 -60.68 -19.82 -28.33
N VAL A 466 -60.08 -21.03 -28.30
CA VAL A 466 -60.02 -21.90 -29.48
C VAL A 466 -61.27 -22.78 -29.64
N THR A 467 -61.99 -22.60 -30.75
CA THR A 467 -63.16 -23.40 -31.14
C THR A 467 -62.93 -24.35 -32.34
N ASP A 468 -61.73 -24.35 -32.93
CA ASP A 468 -61.41 -25.21 -34.08
C ASP A 468 -60.84 -26.58 -33.67
N PHE A 469 -61.43 -27.64 -34.22
CA PHE A 469 -61.18 -29.03 -33.82
C PHE A 469 -59.76 -29.50 -34.14
N ALA A 470 -59.14 -28.99 -35.21
CA ALA A 470 -57.76 -29.33 -35.56
C ALA A 470 -56.75 -28.72 -34.57
N HIS A 471 -56.98 -27.48 -34.13
CA HIS A 471 -56.12 -26.81 -33.14
C HIS A 471 -56.27 -27.40 -31.73
N VAL A 472 -57.47 -27.88 -31.34
CA VAL A 472 -57.70 -28.51 -30.03
C VAL A 472 -56.77 -29.72 -29.79
N ALA A 473 -56.54 -30.56 -30.81
CA ALA A 473 -55.66 -31.72 -30.69
C ALA A 473 -54.18 -31.33 -30.45
N LEU A 474 -53.68 -30.32 -31.18
CA LEU A 474 -52.31 -29.83 -31.05
C LEU A 474 -52.08 -29.14 -29.69
N LEU A 475 -53.08 -28.41 -29.19
CA LEU A 475 -53.05 -27.81 -27.86
C LEU A 475 -52.93 -28.87 -26.76
N VAL A 476 -53.70 -29.96 -26.84
CA VAL A 476 -53.61 -31.08 -25.88
C VAL A 476 -52.20 -31.68 -25.86
N GLN A 477 -51.59 -31.94 -27.03
CA GLN A 477 -50.24 -32.51 -27.12
C GLN A 477 -49.17 -31.58 -26.51
N ASN A 478 -49.27 -30.27 -26.73
CA ASN A 478 -48.35 -29.29 -26.15
C ASN A 478 -48.54 -29.11 -24.63
N ILE A 479 -49.79 -29.18 -24.14
CA ILE A 479 -50.10 -29.19 -22.71
C ILE A 479 -49.53 -30.46 -22.04
N GLU A 480 -49.64 -31.63 -22.67
CA GLU A 480 -49.06 -32.88 -22.15
C GLU A 480 -47.53 -32.85 -22.07
N LYS A 481 -46.85 -32.23 -23.05
CA LYS A 481 -45.41 -31.99 -22.97
C LYS A 481 -45.07 -31.13 -21.74
N LEU A 482 -45.73 -29.99 -21.57
CA LEU A 482 -45.46 -29.09 -20.43
C LEU A 482 -45.78 -29.74 -19.08
N LEU A 483 -46.80 -30.59 -19.00
CA LEU A 483 -47.10 -31.40 -17.81
C LEU A 483 -45.97 -32.39 -17.49
N LYS A 484 -45.38 -33.04 -18.49
CA LYS A 484 -44.22 -33.93 -18.30
C LYS A 484 -42.97 -33.15 -17.84
N ASP A 485 -42.66 -32.05 -18.50
CA ASP A 485 -41.51 -31.18 -18.17
C ASP A 485 -41.66 -30.62 -16.73
N SER A 486 -42.89 -30.37 -16.28
CA SER A 486 -43.22 -29.96 -14.90
C SER A 486 -42.84 -31.00 -13.84
N VAL A 487 -42.97 -32.30 -14.13
CA VAL A 487 -42.60 -33.37 -13.17
C VAL A 487 -41.09 -33.43 -13.00
N GLN A 488 -40.33 -33.32 -14.09
CA GLN A 488 -38.86 -33.27 -14.05
C GLN A 488 -38.33 -32.03 -13.33
N LEU A 489 -39.08 -30.91 -13.39
CA LEU A 489 -38.79 -29.72 -12.59
C LEU A 489 -39.10 -29.92 -11.10
N GLN A 490 -40.19 -30.60 -10.74
CA GLN A 490 -40.50 -30.92 -9.34
C GLN A 490 -39.36 -31.70 -8.68
N GLU A 491 -38.82 -32.71 -9.37
CA GLU A 491 -37.68 -33.51 -8.89
C GLU A 491 -36.44 -32.62 -8.67
N ARG A 492 -36.05 -31.80 -9.66
CA ARG A 492 -34.88 -30.89 -9.58
C ARG A 492 -35.02 -29.83 -8.49
N LEU A 493 -36.21 -29.24 -8.33
CA LEU A 493 -36.50 -28.26 -7.28
C LEU A 493 -36.50 -28.91 -5.88
N SER A 494 -37.07 -30.10 -5.71
CA SER A 494 -37.00 -30.82 -4.43
C SER A 494 -35.58 -31.25 -4.05
N LEU A 495 -34.75 -31.61 -5.04
CA LEU A 495 -33.34 -31.94 -4.79
C LEU A 495 -32.53 -30.71 -4.36
N LEU A 496 -32.87 -29.51 -4.86
CA LEU A 496 -32.29 -28.25 -4.39
C LEU A 496 -32.77 -27.90 -2.96
N GLN A 497 -34.03 -28.19 -2.64
CA GLN A 497 -34.61 -27.93 -1.31
C GLN A 497 -33.90 -28.71 -0.19
N VAL A 498 -33.45 -29.94 -0.46
CA VAL A 498 -32.68 -30.77 0.49
C VAL A 498 -31.25 -30.24 0.70
N LYS A 499 -30.74 -29.37 -0.18
CA LYS A 499 -29.38 -28.80 -0.14
C LYS A 499 -29.29 -27.47 0.64
N ALA A 500 -30.21 -27.23 1.57
CA ALA A 500 -30.31 -25.99 2.36
C ALA A 500 -29.00 -25.61 3.08
N ASP A 501 -28.26 -26.58 3.62
CA ASP A 501 -26.97 -26.33 4.29
C ASP A 501 -25.89 -25.87 3.31
N LEU A 502 -25.86 -26.43 2.10
CA LEU A 502 -24.90 -26.05 1.06
C LEU A 502 -25.25 -24.66 0.48
N LEU A 503 -26.54 -24.37 0.29
CA LEU A 503 -27.00 -23.02 -0.05
C LEU A 503 -26.57 -22.01 1.01
N SER A 504 -26.76 -22.33 2.30
CA SER A 504 -26.36 -21.47 3.43
C SER A 504 -24.85 -21.24 3.49
N ALA A 505 -24.05 -22.29 3.28
CA ALA A 505 -22.60 -22.20 3.28
C ALA A 505 -22.03 -21.41 2.07
N VAL A 506 -22.69 -21.46 0.91
CA VAL A 506 -22.19 -20.83 -0.33
C VAL A 506 -22.74 -19.42 -0.54
N PHE A 507 -24.01 -19.14 -0.22
CA PHE A 507 -24.64 -17.82 -0.40
C PHE A 507 -24.66 -16.96 0.87
N GLY A 508 -24.44 -17.55 2.05
CA GLY A 508 -24.67 -16.94 3.36
C GLY A 508 -26.13 -17.09 3.80
N GLU A 509 -26.37 -17.25 5.11
CA GLU A 509 -27.67 -17.65 5.67
C GLU A 509 -28.86 -16.79 5.18
N GLU A 510 -28.74 -15.47 5.19
CA GLU A 510 -29.85 -14.58 4.81
C GLU A 510 -30.26 -14.75 3.34
N LYS A 511 -29.28 -14.89 2.44
CA LYS A 511 -29.53 -15.08 1.01
C LYS A 511 -30.00 -16.50 0.70
N ALA A 512 -29.46 -17.50 1.40
CA ALA A 512 -29.96 -18.87 1.30
C ALA A 512 -31.40 -18.99 1.80
N ARG A 513 -31.76 -18.32 2.91
CA ARG A 513 -33.13 -18.24 3.42
C ARG A 513 -34.07 -17.61 2.40
N GLY A 514 -33.69 -16.46 1.82
CA GLY A 514 -34.45 -15.83 0.72
C GLY A 514 -34.63 -16.74 -0.50
N LEU A 515 -33.57 -17.42 -0.95
CA LEU A 515 -33.63 -18.37 -2.07
C LEU A 515 -34.47 -19.62 -1.76
N LEU A 516 -34.51 -20.08 -0.50
CA LEU A 516 -35.37 -21.18 -0.06
C LEU A 516 -36.85 -20.75 0.06
N GLU A 517 -37.11 -19.51 0.46
CA GLU A 517 -38.44 -18.90 0.44
C GLU A 517 -38.96 -18.72 -1.00
N GLU A 518 -38.10 -18.24 -1.92
CA GLU A 518 -38.36 -18.14 -3.36
C GLU A 518 -38.62 -19.51 -3.98
N LEU A 519 -37.75 -20.51 -3.73
CA LEU A 519 -37.94 -21.91 -4.12
C LEU A 519 -39.29 -22.46 -3.62
N SER A 520 -39.70 -22.14 -2.38
CA SER A 520 -41.00 -22.56 -1.85
C SER A 520 -42.18 -21.91 -2.57
N ALA A 521 -42.02 -20.66 -3.06
CA ALA A 521 -43.05 -19.94 -3.81
C ALA A 521 -43.14 -20.47 -5.24
N ASP A 522 -42.00 -20.73 -5.87
CA ASP A 522 -41.89 -21.32 -7.20
C ASP A 522 -42.44 -22.74 -7.26
N MET A 523 -42.17 -23.59 -6.26
CA MET A 523 -42.78 -24.93 -6.16
C MET A 523 -44.32 -24.84 -6.01
N ARG A 524 -44.85 -23.89 -5.22
CA ARG A 524 -46.30 -23.62 -5.12
C ARG A 524 -46.89 -23.13 -6.44
N LYS A 525 -46.21 -22.20 -7.12
CA LYS A 525 -46.58 -21.67 -8.44
C LYS A 525 -46.53 -22.74 -9.53
N ARG A 526 -45.57 -23.69 -9.45
CA ARG A 526 -45.51 -24.88 -10.30
C ARG A 526 -46.74 -25.74 -10.12
N GLU A 527 -47.11 -26.05 -8.88
CA GLU A 527 -48.30 -26.85 -8.57
C GLU A 527 -49.60 -26.20 -9.09
N GLN A 528 -49.70 -24.88 -8.96
CA GLN A 528 -50.82 -24.10 -9.49
C GLN A 528 -50.89 -24.16 -11.03
N LEU A 529 -49.79 -23.89 -11.73
CA LEU A 529 -49.77 -23.94 -13.21
C LEU A 529 -49.95 -25.37 -13.73
N HIS A 530 -49.40 -26.38 -13.04
CA HIS A 530 -49.58 -27.79 -13.38
C HIS A 530 -51.04 -28.23 -13.24
N SER A 531 -51.70 -27.90 -12.14
CA SER A 531 -53.13 -28.23 -11.94
C SER A 531 -54.05 -27.47 -12.90
N GLN A 532 -53.73 -26.22 -13.26
CA GLN A 532 -54.43 -25.48 -14.31
C GLN A 532 -54.27 -26.13 -15.70
N LEU A 533 -53.05 -26.52 -16.09
CA LEU A 533 -52.78 -27.25 -17.34
C LEU A 533 -53.54 -28.58 -17.39
N LEU A 534 -53.55 -29.33 -16.29
CA LEU A 534 -54.28 -30.59 -16.15
C LEU A 534 -55.80 -30.38 -16.34
N GLN A 535 -56.37 -29.35 -15.69
CA GLN A 535 -57.78 -29.00 -15.82
C GLN A 535 -58.14 -28.55 -17.24
N ARG A 536 -57.25 -27.83 -17.93
CA ARG A 536 -57.47 -27.44 -19.33
C ARG A 536 -57.42 -28.64 -20.27
N ARG A 537 -56.49 -29.58 -20.07
CA ARG A 537 -56.43 -30.84 -20.85
C ARG A 537 -57.75 -31.60 -20.78
N LEU A 538 -58.29 -31.79 -19.57
CA LEU A 538 -59.54 -32.53 -19.36
C LEU A 538 -60.74 -31.89 -20.09
N ARG A 539 -60.89 -30.56 -20.00
CA ARG A 539 -61.97 -29.82 -20.72
C ARG A 539 -61.84 -29.90 -22.25
N LEU A 540 -60.61 -29.86 -22.79
CA LEU A 540 -60.40 -30.02 -24.23
C LEU A 540 -60.67 -31.46 -24.70
N GLN A 541 -60.38 -32.46 -23.85
CA GLN A 541 -60.66 -33.86 -24.11
C GLN A 541 -62.16 -34.20 -24.06
N GLU A 542 -62.94 -33.50 -23.22
CA GLU A 542 -64.40 -33.60 -23.14
C GLU A 542 -65.09 -33.13 -24.44
N LEU A 543 -64.66 -31.99 -25.00
CA LEU A 543 -65.17 -31.43 -26.27
C LEU A 543 -64.98 -32.38 -27.48
N ILE A 544 -63.94 -33.21 -27.48
CA ILE A 544 -63.70 -34.22 -28.54
C ILE A 544 -64.76 -35.33 -28.52
N SER A 545 -65.37 -35.61 -27.37
CA SER A 545 -66.34 -36.72 -27.21
C SER A 545 -67.76 -36.38 -27.70
N THR A 546 -68.14 -35.11 -27.71
CA THR A 546 -69.55 -34.68 -27.89
C THR A 546 -69.98 -34.52 -29.35
N THR A 547 -69.05 -34.45 -30.31
CA THR A 547 -69.36 -34.20 -31.73
C THR A 547 -69.83 -35.44 -32.50
N LYS A 548 -69.75 -36.65 -31.91
CA LYS A 548 -70.08 -37.91 -32.61
C LYS A 548 -71.59 -38.14 -32.78
N ASN A 549 -72.42 -37.58 -31.90
CA ASN A 549 -73.84 -37.96 -31.76
C ASN A 549 -74.81 -37.30 -32.76
N PHE A 550 -74.34 -36.38 -33.63
CA PHE A 550 -75.22 -35.70 -34.59
C PHE A 550 -75.54 -36.55 -35.84
N GLY A 551 -74.58 -37.35 -36.33
CA GLY A 551 -74.71 -38.08 -37.59
C GLY A 551 -75.82 -39.12 -37.54
N ASP A 552 -75.73 -40.05 -36.58
CA ASP A 552 -76.65 -41.18 -36.42
C ASP A 552 -78.12 -40.74 -36.25
N ALA A 553 -78.34 -39.57 -35.63
CA ALA A 553 -79.66 -38.98 -35.45
C ALA A 553 -80.23 -38.34 -36.73
N HIS A 554 -79.39 -37.74 -37.58
CA HIS A 554 -79.81 -37.15 -38.87
C HIS A 554 -80.26 -38.24 -39.85
N ASP A 555 -79.45 -39.29 -40.03
CA ASP A 555 -79.75 -40.38 -40.97
C ASP A 555 -81.00 -41.19 -40.56
N SER A 556 -81.22 -41.38 -39.25
CA SER A 556 -82.41 -42.08 -38.73
C SER A 556 -83.72 -41.36 -39.09
N ILE A 557 -83.77 -40.03 -38.96
CA ILE A 557 -84.96 -39.24 -39.31
C ILE A 557 -85.14 -39.17 -40.82
N HIS A 558 -84.06 -39.05 -41.58
CA HIS A 558 -84.10 -39.05 -43.05
C HIS A 558 -84.72 -40.34 -43.61
N GLN A 559 -84.36 -41.50 -43.07
CA GLN A 559 -84.95 -42.79 -43.48
C GLN A 559 -86.45 -42.89 -43.14
N LYS A 560 -86.90 -42.39 -41.98
CA LYS A 560 -88.34 -42.34 -41.65
C LYS A 560 -89.13 -41.48 -42.64
N LEU A 561 -88.61 -40.31 -42.99
CA LEU A 561 -89.25 -39.40 -43.95
C LEU A 561 -89.34 -40.02 -45.35
N LEU A 562 -88.30 -40.74 -45.80
CA LEU A 562 -88.34 -41.50 -47.06
C LEU A 562 -89.41 -42.59 -47.04
N SER A 563 -89.50 -43.39 -45.96
CA SER A 563 -90.51 -44.45 -45.82
C SER A 563 -91.95 -43.91 -45.79
N ILE A 564 -92.18 -42.74 -45.18
CA ILE A 564 -93.50 -42.07 -45.23
C ILE A 564 -93.77 -41.55 -46.65
N LYS A 565 -92.76 -40.96 -47.32
CA LYS A 565 -92.88 -40.44 -48.69
C LYS A 565 -93.26 -41.54 -49.66
N GLU A 566 -92.64 -42.72 -49.57
CA GLU A 566 -92.96 -43.88 -50.41
C GLU A 566 -94.40 -44.37 -50.18
N ARG A 567 -94.80 -44.56 -48.92
CA ARG A 567 -96.19 -44.94 -48.56
C ARG A 567 -97.24 -43.91 -48.99
N PHE A 568 -96.89 -42.63 -49.05
CA PHE A 568 -97.79 -41.60 -49.57
C PHE A 568 -97.99 -41.72 -51.09
N HIS A 569 -96.93 -41.99 -51.87
CA HIS A 569 -97.07 -42.17 -53.32
C HIS A 569 -97.90 -43.41 -53.68
N THR A 570 -97.81 -44.50 -52.91
CA THR A 570 -98.67 -45.67 -53.12
C THR A 570 -100.14 -45.44 -52.75
N ALA A 571 -100.44 -44.42 -51.93
CA ALA A 571 -101.80 -44.06 -51.51
C ALA A 571 -102.47 -42.97 -52.36
N ASP A 572 -101.82 -42.45 -53.41
CA ASP A 572 -102.25 -41.21 -54.09
C ASP A 572 -103.28 -41.42 -55.24
N GLY A 573 -103.49 -42.66 -55.70
CA GLY A 573 -104.31 -42.99 -56.88
C GLY A 573 -105.84 -42.93 -56.66
N LEU A 574 -106.60 -42.70 -57.74
CA LEU A 574 -108.08 -42.74 -57.71
C LEU A 574 -108.59 -44.16 -57.40
N GLN A 575 -109.67 -44.25 -56.62
CA GLN A 575 -110.23 -45.51 -56.12
C GLN A 575 -111.57 -45.86 -56.79
N PRO A 576 -111.92 -47.17 -56.91
CA PRO A 576 -113.10 -47.62 -57.67
C PRO A 576 -114.44 -47.44 -56.93
N ASP A 577 -114.49 -47.68 -55.62
CA ASP A 577 -115.75 -47.63 -54.88
C ASP A 577 -115.66 -46.78 -53.59
N ILE A 578 -116.80 -46.66 -52.91
CA ILE A 578 -116.94 -45.83 -51.71
C ILE A 578 -116.20 -46.38 -50.48
N LEU A 579 -115.95 -47.68 -50.43
CA LEU A 579 -115.20 -48.35 -49.35
C LEU A 579 -113.69 -48.23 -49.61
N ALA A 580 -113.25 -48.38 -50.86
CA ALA A 580 -111.87 -48.14 -51.29
C ALA A 580 -111.47 -46.67 -51.07
N LYS A 581 -112.34 -45.71 -51.41
CA LYS A 581 -112.14 -44.28 -51.09
C LYS A 581 -112.00 -44.04 -49.57
N LYS A 582 -112.85 -44.66 -48.74
CA LYS A 582 -112.76 -44.57 -47.27
C LYS A 582 -111.44 -45.16 -46.73
N SER A 583 -111.07 -46.35 -47.19
CA SER A 583 -109.79 -47.00 -46.86
C SER A 583 -108.58 -46.12 -47.20
N GLN A 584 -108.59 -45.47 -48.38
CA GLN A 584 -107.57 -44.50 -48.78
C GLN A 584 -107.51 -43.30 -47.83
N ALA A 585 -108.65 -42.70 -47.46
CA ALA A 585 -108.67 -41.56 -46.55
C ALA A 585 -108.11 -41.93 -45.15
N ASP A 586 -108.41 -43.13 -44.65
CA ASP A 586 -107.88 -43.59 -43.36
C ASP A 586 -106.37 -43.92 -43.42
N GLN A 587 -105.88 -44.47 -44.54
CA GLN A 587 -104.43 -44.59 -44.78
C GLN A 587 -103.73 -43.23 -44.81
N LEU A 588 -104.32 -42.23 -45.47
CA LEU A 588 -103.78 -40.86 -45.52
C LEU A 588 -103.81 -40.17 -44.14
N LYS A 589 -104.79 -40.47 -43.28
CA LYS A 589 -104.82 -40.00 -41.87
C LYS A 589 -103.69 -40.61 -41.03
N ILE A 590 -103.40 -41.90 -41.21
CA ILE A 590 -102.26 -42.55 -40.54
C ILE A 590 -100.94 -41.90 -40.99
N LEU A 591 -100.74 -41.72 -42.30
CA LEU A 591 -99.53 -41.07 -42.83
C LEU A 591 -99.38 -39.60 -42.39
N LYS A 592 -100.49 -38.88 -42.19
CA LYS A 592 -100.46 -37.54 -41.60
C LYS A 592 -99.96 -37.57 -40.16
N LYS A 593 -100.41 -38.54 -39.35
CA LYS A 593 -99.98 -38.70 -37.96
C LYS A 593 -98.49 -39.10 -37.85
N ASP A 594 -98.04 -40.03 -38.69
CA ASP A 594 -96.62 -40.44 -38.74
C ASP A 594 -95.66 -39.24 -38.97
N LEU A 595 -96.13 -38.18 -39.65
CA LEU A 595 -95.38 -36.94 -39.86
C LEU A 595 -95.47 -35.95 -38.71
N GLU A 596 -96.56 -35.97 -37.94
CA GLU A 596 -96.71 -35.18 -36.70
C GLU A 596 -95.80 -35.75 -35.61
N ASP A 597 -95.70 -37.07 -35.49
CA ASP A 597 -94.72 -37.73 -34.61
C ASP A 597 -93.25 -37.45 -35.05
N CYS A 598 -93.00 -37.21 -36.34
CA CYS A 598 -91.67 -36.80 -36.82
C CYS A 598 -91.29 -35.35 -36.45
N GLU A 599 -92.25 -34.47 -36.16
CA GLU A 599 -91.99 -33.06 -35.83
C GLU A 599 -91.13 -32.95 -34.56
N ALA A 600 -91.51 -33.65 -33.50
CA ALA A 600 -90.77 -33.68 -32.23
C ALA A 600 -89.31 -34.16 -32.38
N HIS A 601 -89.07 -35.13 -33.27
CA HIS A 601 -87.73 -35.61 -33.59
C HIS A 601 -86.90 -34.56 -34.34
N ILE A 602 -87.51 -33.77 -35.23
CA ILE A 602 -86.85 -32.69 -35.97
C ILE A 602 -86.53 -31.51 -35.03
N THR A 603 -87.46 -31.11 -34.16
CA THR A 603 -87.22 -30.04 -33.17
C THR A 603 -86.09 -30.40 -32.20
N ALA A 604 -85.98 -31.66 -31.79
CA ALA A 604 -84.85 -32.13 -30.99
C ALA A 604 -83.51 -32.01 -31.75
N LEU A 605 -83.49 -32.38 -33.03
CA LEU A 605 -82.28 -32.32 -33.86
C LEU A 605 -81.77 -30.87 -34.05
N GLU A 606 -82.66 -29.88 -34.11
CA GLU A 606 -82.30 -28.46 -34.25
C GLU A 606 -81.36 -27.97 -33.14
N THR A 607 -81.52 -28.48 -31.91
CA THR A 607 -80.68 -28.07 -30.76
C THR A 607 -79.21 -28.47 -30.90
N LEU A 608 -78.91 -29.51 -31.68
CA LEU A 608 -77.56 -30.05 -31.88
C LEU A 608 -76.82 -29.45 -33.10
N VAL A 609 -77.50 -28.59 -33.87
CA VAL A 609 -77.03 -28.09 -35.16
C VAL A 609 -76.07 -26.90 -35.06
N SER A 610 -76.22 -26.09 -34.01
CA SER A 610 -75.66 -24.72 -33.93
C SER A 610 -74.13 -24.61 -33.91
N SER A 611 -73.41 -25.73 -33.84
CA SER A 611 -71.94 -25.80 -33.82
C SER A 611 -71.27 -26.08 -35.18
N SER A 612 -72.03 -26.36 -36.26
CA SER A 612 -71.43 -26.67 -37.58
C SER A 612 -72.29 -26.20 -38.77
N PRO A 613 -71.76 -25.40 -39.71
CA PRO A 613 -72.50 -24.96 -40.90
C PRO A 613 -72.80 -26.10 -41.88
N ALA A 614 -71.96 -27.13 -41.93
CA ALA A 614 -72.21 -28.35 -42.71
C ALA A 614 -73.36 -29.18 -42.14
N ASN A 615 -73.50 -29.21 -40.80
CA ASN A 615 -74.63 -29.85 -40.13
C ASN A 615 -75.91 -29.01 -40.26
N ARG A 616 -75.79 -27.67 -40.26
CA ARG A 616 -76.94 -26.76 -40.40
C ARG A 616 -77.61 -26.85 -41.76
N SER A 617 -76.85 -26.83 -42.84
CA SER A 617 -77.38 -27.06 -44.19
C SER A 617 -77.97 -28.47 -44.41
N LYS A 618 -77.51 -29.49 -43.66
CA LYS A 618 -78.14 -30.83 -43.62
C LYS A 618 -79.49 -30.84 -42.88
N PHE A 619 -79.58 -30.12 -41.76
CA PHE A 619 -80.81 -29.98 -40.98
C PHE A 619 -81.87 -29.15 -41.71
N GLU A 620 -81.49 -27.98 -42.24
CA GLU A 620 -82.41 -27.06 -42.91
C GLU A 620 -83.10 -27.75 -44.10
N ARG A 621 -82.36 -28.52 -44.89
CA ARG A 621 -82.89 -29.37 -45.98
C ARG A 621 -83.89 -30.41 -45.47
N LEU A 622 -83.52 -31.19 -44.46
CA LEU A 622 -84.40 -32.23 -43.88
C LEU A 622 -85.69 -31.62 -43.30
N SER A 623 -85.61 -30.44 -42.67
CA SER A 623 -86.78 -29.72 -42.17
C SER A 623 -87.70 -29.22 -43.30
N ALA A 624 -87.13 -28.84 -44.45
CA ALA A 624 -87.87 -28.41 -45.63
C ALA A 624 -88.58 -29.58 -46.32
N ASP A 625 -87.89 -30.72 -46.47
CA ASP A 625 -88.46 -31.95 -47.04
C ASP A 625 -89.64 -32.47 -46.19
N TRP A 626 -89.54 -32.45 -44.86
CA TRP A 626 -90.66 -32.76 -43.96
C TRP A 626 -91.83 -31.77 -44.11
N LYS A 627 -91.58 -30.45 -44.10
CA LYS A 627 -92.62 -29.42 -44.27
C LYS A 627 -93.37 -29.56 -45.60
N LEU A 628 -92.65 -29.88 -46.68
CA LEU A 628 -93.24 -30.13 -48.00
C LEU A 628 -94.10 -31.41 -47.99
N LEU A 629 -93.59 -32.50 -47.43
CA LEU A 629 -94.30 -33.79 -47.39
C LEU A 629 -95.58 -33.69 -46.54
N TYR A 630 -95.49 -33.10 -45.34
CA TYR A 630 -96.66 -32.90 -44.47
C TYR A 630 -97.75 -32.05 -45.14
N LYS A 631 -97.37 -31.00 -45.87
CA LYS A 631 -98.31 -30.18 -46.65
C LYS A 631 -99.03 -31.01 -47.73
N SER A 632 -98.31 -31.85 -48.48
CA SER A 632 -98.90 -32.69 -49.53
C SER A 632 -99.85 -33.75 -48.98
N VAL A 633 -99.46 -34.49 -47.93
CA VAL A 633 -100.32 -35.51 -47.29
C VAL A 633 -101.60 -34.85 -46.75
N ARG A 634 -101.48 -33.70 -46.08
CA ARG A 634 -102.62 -32.95 -45.51
C ARG A 634 -103.60 -32.47 -46.59
N VAL A 635 -103.12 -32.04 -47.76
CA VAL A 635 -104.01 -31.64 -48.87
C VAL A 635 -104.78 -32.84 -49.40
N LYS A 636 -104.09 -33.94 -49.72
CA LYS A 636 -104.73 -35.13 -50.32
C LYS A 636 -105.70 -35.84 -49.37
N ALA A 637 -105.43 -35.82 -48.06
CA ALA A 637 -106.36 -36.31 -47.04
C ALA A 637 -107.70 -35.53 -47.03
N ASN A 638 -107.64 -34.19 -47.15
CA ASN A 638 -108.85 -33.37 -47.21
C ASN A 638 -109.63 -33.58 -48.54
N GLU A 639 -108.91 -33.80 -49.64
CA GLU A 639 -109.52 -34.07 -50.95
C GLU A 639 -110.21 -35.45 -51.01
N SER A 640 -109.64 -36.47 -50.38
CA SER A 640 -110.27 -37.80 -50.31
C SER A 640 -111.51 -37.81 -49.42
N GLU A 641 -111.50 -37.14 -48.25
CA GLU A 641 -112.72 -36.94 -47.44
C GLU A 641 -113.83 -36.25 -48.22
N LYS A 642 -113.51 -35.20 -48.99
CA LYS A 642 -114.48 -34.55 -49.86
C LYS A 642 -115.03 -35.50 -50.95
N SER A 643 -114.15 -36.26 -51.62
CA SER A 643 -114.52 -37.25 -52.65
C SER A 643 -115.41 -38.39 -52.10
N ILE A 644 -115.26 -38.75 -50.82
CA ILE A 644 -116.17 -39.67 -50.12
C ILE A 644 -117.54 -39.04 -49.94
N SER A 645 -117.62 -37.84 -49.35
CA SER A 645 -118.90 -37.18 -49.05
C SER A 645 -119.76 -36.92 -50.29
N GLU A 646 -119.12 -36.61 -51.43
CA GLU A 646 -119.79 -36.46 -52.72
C GLU A 646 -120.33 -37.82 -53.25
N HIS A 647 -119.60 -38.92 -53.02
CA HIS A 647 -120.03 -40.28 -53.38
C HIS A 647 -121.19 -40.77 -52.49
N GLU A 648 -121.16 -40.47 -51.18
CA GLU A 648 -122.26 -40.77 -50.25
C GLU A 648 -123.54 -40.06 -50.67
N SER A 649 -123.46 -38.75 -50.96
CA SER A 649 -124.61 -37.95 -51.40
C SER A 649 -125.20 -38.42 -52.74
N PHE A 650 -124.37 -38.89 -53.68
CA PHE A 650 -124.84 -39.54 -54.90
C PHE A 650 -125.54 -40.88 -54.61
N HIS A 651 -124.95 -41.73 -53.77
CA HIS A 651 -125.53 -43.04 -53.45
C HIS A 651 -126.89 -42.91 -52.74
N ASP A 652 -127.03 -41.99 -51.79
CA ASP A 652 -128.30 -41.72 -51.10
C ASP A 652 -129.36 -41.15 -52.03
N THR A 653 -129.00 -40.25 -52.95
CA THR A 653 -129.97 -39.72 -53.93
C THR A 653 -130.41 -40.78 -54.93
N LEU A 654 -129.49 -41.62 -55.42
CA LEU A 654 -129.82 -42.75 -56.29
C LEU A 654 -130.71 -43.78 -55.58
N LEU A 655 -130.39 -44.18 -54.35
CA LEU A 655 -131.22 -45.11 -53.57
C LEU A 655 -132.62 -44.55 -53.27
N ASN A 656 -132.73 -43.26 -52.91
CA ASN A 656 -134.03 -42.64 -52.67
C ASN A 656 -134.86 -42.52 -53.96
N MET A 657 -134.19 -42.28 -55.09
CA MET A 657 -134.84 -42.23 -56.40
C MET A 657 -135.29 -43.62 -56.88
N GLU A 658 -134.46 -44.66 -56.76
CA GLU A 658 -134.86 -46.06 -57.06
C GLU A 658 -136.04 -46.54 -56.20
N LYS A 659 -136.04 -46.20 -54.89
CA LYS A 659 -137.17 -46.49 -53.99
C LYS A 659 -138.46 -45.79 -54.45
N TRP A 660 -138.40 -44.50 -54.76
CA TRP A 660 -139.58 -43.78 -55.25
C TRP A 660 -140.04 -44.34 -56.60
N LEU A 661 -139.13 -44.64 -57.53
CA LEU A 661 -139.44 -45.26 -58.82
C LEU A 661 -140.16 -46.61 -58.66
N MET A 662 -139.73 -47.44 -57.70
CA MET A 662 -140.38 -48.73 -57.40
C MET A 662 -141.79 -48.54 -56.81
N VAL A 663 -141.93 -47.71 -55.77
CA VAL A 663 -143.21 -47.46 -55.10
C VAL A 663 -144.19 -46.78 -56.05
N MET A 664 -143.72 -45.82 -56.84
CA MET A 664 -144.54 -45.12 -57.83
C MET A 664 -144.94 -46.05 -58.98
N ARG A 665 -144.09 -47.00 -59.40
CA ARG A 665 -144.47 -48.05 -60.37
C ARG A 665 -145.61 -48.90 -59.83
N GLN A 666 -145.50 -49.40 -58.61
CA GLN A 666 -146.58 -50.20 -57.99
C GLN A 666 -147.88 -49.39 -57.84
N LYS A 667 -147.79 -48.13 -57.40
CA LYS A 667 -148.95 -47.24 -57.23
C LYS A 667 -149.59 -46.86 -58.57
N LEU A 668 -148.82 -46.66 -59.64
CA LEU A 668 -149.36 -46.48 -61.00
C LEU A 668 -150.01 -47.76 -61.55
N GLU A 669 -149.35 -48.92 -61.42
CA GLU A 669 -149.91 -50.20 -61.88
C GLU A 669 -151.15 -50.61 -61.06
N SER A 670 -151.33 -50.07 -59.84
CA SER A 670 -152.55 -50.27 -59.02
C SER A 670 -153.82 -49.62 -59.59
N PHE A 671 -153.71 -48.82 -60.65
CA PHE A 671 -154.85 -48.34 -61.45
C PHE A 671 -155.21 -49.30 -62.59
N ARG A 672 -154.53 -50.45 -62.71
CA ARG A 672 -154.86 -51.49 -63.69
C ARG A 672 -155.65 -52.61 -63.01
N GLY A 673 -156.81 -52.95 -63.59
CA GLY A 673 -157.67 -54.05 -63.13
C GLY A 673 -157.11 -55.44 -63.46
N ALA A 674 -157.71 -56.47 -62.87
CA ALA A 674 -157.33 -57.88 -63.09
C ALA A 674 -157.54 -58.37 -64.54
N ASN A 675 -158.27 -57.61 -65.36
CA ASN A 675 -158.46 -57.80 -66.80
C ASN A 675 -157.42 -57.05 -67.67
N GLY A 676 -156.49 -56.30 -67.06
CA GLY A 676 -155.44 -55.55 -67.76
C GLY A 676 -155.83 -54.13 -68.19
N GLU A 677 -157.09 -53.75 -68.05
CA GLU A 677 -157.61 -52.41 -68.35
C GLU A 677 -157.23 -51.40 -67.26
N TRP A 678 -157.01 -50.14 -67.64
CA TRP A 678 -156.83 -49.05 -66.69
C TRP A 678 -158.19 -48.54 -66.22
N SER A 679 -158.32 -48.24 -64.93
CA SER A 679 -159.52 -47.60 -64.36
C SER A 679 -159.14 -46.61 -63.27
N VAL A 680 -159.78 -45.45 -63.32
CA VAL A 680 -159.52 -44.30 -62.43
C VAL A 680 -160.78 -43.85 -61.69
N GLU A 681 -161.92 -44.49 -61.98
CA GLU A 681 -163.21 -44.16 -61.39
C GLU A 681 -163.17 -44.37 -59.86
N ASN A 682 -163.62 -43.38 -59.10
CA ASN A 682 -163.46 -43.26 -57.64
C ASN A 682 -162.02 -43.06 -57.11
N ARG A 683 -160.95 -43.10 -57.94
CA ARG A 683 -159.56 -42.85 -57.50
C ARG A 683 -158.85 -41.71 -58.26
N ARG A 684 -159.60 -40.89 -59.00
CA ARG A 684 -159.16 -39.69 -59.73
C ARG A 684 -158.12 -38.83 -58.99
N HIS A 685 -158.40 -38.39 -57.77
CA HIS A 685 -157.48 -37.54 -57.01
C HIS A 685 -156.21 -38.27 -56.51
N GLU A 686 -156.17 -39.61 -56.48
CA GLU A 686 -154.94 -40.35 -56.22
C GLU A 686 -154.10 -40.49 -57.49
N ALA A 687 -154.74 -40.63 -58.65
CA ALA A 687 -154.08 -40.61 -59.94
C ALA A 687 -153.49 -39.22 -60.25
N GLU A 688 -154.27 -38.15 -60.10
CA GLU A 688 -153.82 -36.77 -60.28
C GLU A 688 -152.66 -36.41 -59.33
N ARG A 689 -152.72 -36.87 -58.06
CA ARG A 689 -151.61 -36.68 -57.10
C ARG A 689 -150.38 -37.51 -57.45
N ALA A 690 -150.55 -38.75 -57.91
CA ALA A 690 -149.45 -39.59 -58.38
C ALA A 690 -148.71 -38.95 -59.57
N LEU A 691 -149.45 -38.32 -60.49
CA LEU A 691 -148.88 -37.58 -61.62
C LEU A 691 -148.22 -36.27 -61.18
N GLY A 692 -148.78 -35.58 -60.18
CA GLY A 692 -148.21 -34.38 -59.57
C GLY A 692 -146.85 -34.59 -58.87
N GLU A 693 -146.49 -35.82 -58.50
CA GLU A 693 -145.16 -36.14 -57.95
C GLU A 693 -144.05 -36.13 -59.02
N PHE A 694 -144.37 -36.23 -60.32
CA PHE A 694 -143.35 -36.39 -61.36
C PHE A 694 -142.44 -35.17 -61.57
N PRO A 695 -142.92 -33.92 -61.69
CA PRO A 695 -142.03 -32.78 -62.00
C PRO A 695 -140.94 -32.52 -60.93
N GLU A 696 -141.25 -32.72 -59.65
CA GLU A 696 -140.26 -32.62 -58.57
C GLU A 696 -139.23 -33.76 -58.66
N LYS A 697 -139.69 -34.95 -59.07
CA LYS A 697 -138.86 -36.16 -59.14
C LYS A 697 -138.00 -36.21 -60.41
N GLU A 698 -138.42 -35.57 -61.48
CA GLU A 698 -137.60 -35.34 -62.68
C GLU A 698 -136.43 -34.39 -62.37
N LEU A 699 -136.66 -33.35 -61.57
CA LEU A 699 -135.59 -32.50 -61.05
C LEU A 699 -134.63 -33.26 -60.12
N GLN A 700 -135.13 -34.23 -59.33
CA GLN A 700 -134.31 -35.11 -58.50
C GLN A 700 -133.53 -36.15 -59.33
N LEU A 701 -134.09 -36.64 -60.45
CA LEU A 701 -133.38 -37.47 -61.42
C LEU A 701 -132.18 -36.71 -62.00
N HIS A 702 -132.40 -35.51 -62.57
CA HIS A 702 -131.32 -34.70 -63.13
C HIS A 702 -130.27 -34.31 -62.09
N ARG A 703 -130.67 -34.11 -60.82
CA ARG A 703 -129.72 -33.90 -59.72
C ARG A 703 -128.88 -35.16 -59.45
N ALA A 704 -129.49 -36.34 -59.35
CA ALA A 704 -128.77 -37.61 -59.17
C ALA A 704 -127.84 -37.90 -60.36
N GLU A 705 -128.26 -37.59 -61.59
CA GLU A 705 -127.42 -37.69 -62.79
C GLU A 705 -126.22 -36.74 -62.71
N ALA A 706 -126.42 -35.46 -62.37
CA ALA A 706 -125.32 -34.50 -62.23
C ALA A 706 -124.34 -34.89 -61.12
N GLN A 707 -124.85 -35.37 -59.97
CA GLN A 707 -124.02 -35.89 -58.88
C GLN A 707 -123.23 -37.13 -59.32
N GLY A 708 -123.86 -38.08 -60.02
CA GLY A 708 -123.19 -39.26 -60.55
C GLY A 708 -122.05 -38.93 -61.51
N HIS A 709 -122.22 -37.94 -62.40
CA HIS A 709 -121.14 -37.46 -63.27
C HIS A 709 -120.01 -36.75 -62.47
N GLY A 710 -120.34 -35.99 -61.42
CA GLY A 710 -119.35 -35.38 -60.54
C GLY A 710 -118.51 -36.41 -59.76
N VAL A 711 -119.15 -37.49 -59.29
CA VAL A 711 -118.48 -38.61 -58.63
C VAL A 711 -117.67 -39.44 -59.64
N LEU A 712 -118.15 -39.61 -60.87
CA LEU A 712 -117.44 -40.31 -61.94
C LEU A 712 -116.04 -39.72 -62.18
N GLN A 713 -115.94 -38.39 -62.27
CA GLN A 713 -114.67 -37.67 -62.48
C GLN A 713 -113.64 -37.88 -61.35
N LYS A 714 -114.08 -38.40 -60.19
CA LYS A 714 -113.26 -38.60 -58.98
C LYS A 714 -113.18 -40.07 -58.55
N THR A 715 -113.43 -40.98 -59.49
CA THR A 715 -113.46 -42.44 -59.30
C THR A 715 -112.58 -43.07 -60.38
N SER A 716 -111.94 -44.22 -60.10
CA SER A 716 -111.16 -44.92 -61.14
C SER A 716 -112.05 -45.43 -62.27
N GLU A 717 -111.50 -45.67 -63.46
CA GLU A 717 -112.26 -46.13 -64.64
C GLU A 717 -113.05 -47.42 -64.35
N GLU A 718 -112.44 -48.35 -63.62
CA GLU A 718 -113.00 -49.62 -63.17
C GLU A 718 -114.26 -49.44 -62.31
N GLY A 719 -114.25 -48.46 -61.40
CA GLY A 719 -115.42 -48.08 -60.61
C GLY A 719 -116.45 -47.26 -61.40
N GLY A 720 -115.97 -46.42 -62.32
CA GLY A 720 -116.81 -45.55 -63.14
C GLY A 720 -117.81 -46.30 -64.01
N VAL A 721 -117.47 -47.53 -64.46
CA VAL A 721 -118.40 -48.38 -65.22
C VAL A 721 -119.67 -48.68 -64.43
N HIS A 722 -119.56 -48.91 -63.12
CA HIS A 722 -120.71 -49.17 -62.24
C HIS A 722 -121.58 -47.92 -62.08
N ILE A 723 -120.98 -46.76 -61.82
CA ILE A 723 -121.71 -45.47 -61.72
C ILE A 723 -122.46 -45.18 -63.03
N GLN A 724 -121.84 -45.35 -64.20
CA GLN A 724 -122.51 -45.18 -65.50
C GLN A 724 -123.62 -46.20 -65.76
N ARG A 725 -123.48 -47.44 -65.28
CA ARG A 725 -124.53 -48.47 -65.38
C ARG A 725 -125.72 -48.10 -64.52
N ASP A 726 -125.48 -47.64 -63.30
CA ASP A 726 -126.52 -47.36 -62.33
C ASP A 726 -127.27 -46.06 -62.68
N LEU A 727 -126.58 -45.05 -63.25
CA LEU A 727 -127.21 -43.91 -63.91
C LEU A 727 -128.09 -44.30 -65.11
N ARG A 728 -127.62 -45.21 -65.99
CA ARG A 728 -128.44 -45.73 -67.11
C ARG A 728 -129.69 -46.45 -66.62
N ARG A 729 -129.54 -47.34 -65.64
CA ARG A 729 -130.64 -48.06 -64.97
C ARG A 729 -131.66 -47.11 -64.37
N LEU A 730 -131.21 -46.03 -63.73
CA LEU A 730 -132.07 -45.00 -63.16
C LEU A 730 -132.88 -44.25 -64.25
N ARG A 731 -132.23 -43.86 -65.35
CA ARG A 731 -132.87 -43.22 -66.50
C ARG A 731 -133.84 -44.13 -67.24
N GLU A 732 -133.47 -45.40 -67.46
CA GLU A 732 -134.33 -46.42 -68.09
C GLU A 732 -135.58 -46.70 -67.24
N SER A 733 -135.41 -46.85 -65.92
CA SER A 733 -136.52 -47.10 -65.01
C SER A 733 -137.40 -45.86 -64.77
N TRP A 734 -136.86 -44.64 -64.90
CA TRP A 734 -137.65 -43.39 -65.03
C TRP A 734 -138.47 -43.38 -66.32
N MET A 735 -137.86 -43.58 -67.49
CA MET A 735 -138.55 -43.56 -68.78
C MET A 735 -139.68 -44.60 -68.84
N ALA A 736 -139.42 -45.83 -68.37
CA ALA A 736 -140.40 -46.89 -68.28
C ALA A 736 -141.48 -46.66 -67.19
N LEU A 737 -141.30 -45.69 -66.30
CA LEU A 737 -142.32 -45.25 -65.33
C LEU A 737 -143.14 -44.09 -65.92
N HIS A 738 -142.48 -43.11 -66.52
CA HIS A 738 -143.10 -41.96 -67.18
C HIS A 738 -144.05 -42.41 -68.30
N ALA A 739 -143.71 -43.47 -69.05
CA ALA A 739 -144.60 -44.11 -70.02
C ALA A 739 -145.91 -44.65 -69.41
N LEU A 740 -145.88 -45.17 -68.17
CA LEU A 740 -147.09 -45.59 -67.44
C LEU A 740 -147.89 -44.36 -66.97
N SER A 741 -147.20 -43.32 -66.50
CA SER A 741 -147.81 -42.07 -66.05
C SER A 741 -148.60 -41.37 -67.18
N LEU A 742 -148.05 -41.37 -68.40
CA LEU A 742 -148.70 -40.85 -69.60
C LEU A 742 -149.98 -41.59 -69.97
N ASN A 743 -150.06 -42.90 -69.73
CA ASN A 743 -151.29 -43.66 -69.97
C ASN A 743 -152.38 -43.29 -68.95
N LEU A 744 -152.01 -43.14 -67.67
CA LEU A 744 -152.92 -42.69 -66.62
C LEU A 744 -153.42 -41.25 -66.87
N TYR A 745 -152.55 -40.36 -67.35
CA TYR A 745 -152.91 -38.99 -67.71
C TYR A 745 -153.93 -38.93 -68.87
N ARG A 746 -153.79 -39.77 -69.91
CA ARG A 746 -154.81 -39.85 -70.98
C ARG A 746 -156.15 -40.33 -70.45
N LEU A 747 -156.16 -41.31 -69.55
CA LEU A 747 -157.40 -41.90 -69.01
C LEU A 747 -158.23 -40.91 -68.17
N LEU A 748 -157.57 -39.96 -67.51
CA LEU A 748 -158.22 -38.91 -66.73
C LEU A 748 -159.08 -37.94 -67.56
N ASN A 749 -159.02 -37.98 -68.90
CA ASN A 749 -159.50 -36.91 -69.77
C ASN A 749 -160.67 -37.25 -70.72
N GLY A 750 -161.47 -38.30 -70.49
CA GLY A 750 -162.85 -38.29 -71.03
C GLY A 750 -163.66 -39.59 -71.13
N HIS A 751 -164.98 -39.43 -70.97
CA HIS A 751 -166.04 -40.19 -71.65
C HIS A 751 -167.28 -39.29 -71.83
N GLY A 752 -167.81 -39.23 -73.05
CA GLY A 752 -168.95 -38.38 -73.48
C GLY A 752 -169.18 -38.57 -74.97
N ALA A 753 -170.43 -38.53 -75.46
CA ALA A 753 -170.82 -39.30 -76.65
C ALA A 753 -171.40 -38.50 -77.85
N SER A 754 -171.17 -39.09 -79.03
CA SER A 754 -171.93 -38.99 -80.30
C SER A 754 -172.11 -37.63 -81.02
N GLY A 755 -171.71 -37.62 -82.29
CA GLY A 755 -172.08 -36.61 -83.30
C GLY A 755 -171.34 -36.87 -84.62
N ASP A 756 -172.02 -36.84 -85.77
CA ASP A 756 -171.41 -37.17 -87.07
C ASP A 756 -170.52 -36.04 -87.61
N ALA A 757 -169.21 -36.31 -87.61
CA ALA A 757 -168.20 -35.83 -88.56
C ALA A 757 -167.09 -36.91 -88.55
N ALA A 758 -166.97 -37.84 -89.49
CA ALA A 758 -167.12 -37.76 -90.95
C ALA A 758 -166.05 -36.87 -91.60
N ASP A 759 -165.16 -37.54 -92.35
CA ASP A 759 -164.09 -37.05 -93.22
C ASP A 759 -162.90 -36.28 -92.61
N LEU A 760 -161.77 -36.41 -93.32
CA LEU A 760 -160.47 -35.74 -93.17
C LEU A 760 -159.66 -36.07 -91.88
N LEU A 761 -158.63 -36.94 -91.92
CA LEU A 761 -158.02 -37.67 -93.04
C LEU A 761 -157.45 -39.02 -92.57
N GLU A 762 -157.93 -40.13 -93.15
CA GLU A 762 -156.98 -41.10 -93.71
C GLU A 762 -156.37 -40.46 -94.97
N GLY A 763 -155.05 -40.58 -95.18
CA GLY A 763 -154.41 -39.86 -96.28
C GLY A 763 -152.96 -40.26 -96.54
N SER A 764 -152.79 -41.30 -97.38
CA SER A 764 -151.51 -41.86 -97.84
C SER A 764 -150.64 -42.49 -96.73
N GLY A 765 -150.23 -43.76 -96.82
CA GLY A 765 -150.17 -44.63 -98.00
C GLY A 765 -148.90 -44.32 -98.80
N GLY A 766 -147.99 -45.30 -98.86
CA GLY A 766 -146.58 -45.04 -99.17
C GLY A 766 -146.27 -44.74 -100.64
N SER A 767 -145.01 -44.40 -100.87
CA SER A 767 -144.37 -44.61 -102.16
C SER A 767 -142.91 -45.06 -101.97
N THR A 768 -142.43 -45.83 -102.95
CA THR A 768 -141.05 -46.30 -103.07
C THR A 768 -140.12 -45.17 -103.55
N ILE A 769 -138.83 -45.23 -103.18
CA ILE A 769 -137.59 -44.79 -103.89
C ILE A 769 -136.52 -44.52 -102.80
N GLN A 770 -135.45 -45.32 -102.66
CA GLN A 770 -134.22 -45.44 -103.49
C GLN A 770 -133.23 -44.27 -103.39
N LEU A 771 -131.98 -44.63 -103.02
CA LEU A 771 -130.69 -44.00 -103.35
C LEU A 771 -130.29 -42.63 -102.72
N ARG A 772 -129.12 -42.64 -102.04
CA ARG A 772 -127.82 -41.98 -102.39
C ARG A 772 -127.86 -40.78 -103.39
N PRO A 773 -126.90 -39.81 -103.39
CA PRO A 773 -125.62 -39.82 -102.64
C PRO A 773 -125.06 -38.47 -102.11
N GLU A 774 -123.89 -38.56 -101.44
CA GLU A 774 -122.67 -37.71 -101.50
C GLU A 774 -122.64 -36.17 -101.40
N ASP A 775 -121.64 -35.74 -100.59
CA ASP A 775 -120.67 -34.64 -100.76
C ASP A 775 -120.94 -33.14 -100.44
N ARG A 776 -119.99 -32.64 -99.62
CA ARG A 776 -119.30 -31.33 -99.62
C ARG A 776 -119.92 -30.05 -98.98
N SER A 777 -119.05 -29.43 -98.15
CA SER A 777 -118.86 -27.98 -97.86
C SER A 777 -120.10 -27.11 -97.56
N GLY A 778 -120.20 -26.43 -96.41
CA GLY A 778 -119.18 -25.60 -95.75
C GLY A 778 -119.73 -24.17 -95.55
N PHE A 779 -119.06 -23.35 -94.72
CA PHE A 779 -119.41 -21.95 -94.36
C PHE A 779 -120.73 -21.79 -93.55
N GLU A 780 -120.72 -21.26 -92.32
CA GLU A 780 -120.35 -19.90 -91.83
C GLU A 780 -121.53 -18.91 -91.96
N VAL A 781 -121.46 -17.83 -91.17
CA VAL A 781 -122.30 -16.62 -91.19
C VAL A 781 -123.66 -16.73 -90.49
N ASP A 782 -124.15 -15.74 -89.72
CA ASP A 782 -123.59 -14.66 -88.88
C ASP A 782 -124.81 -13.97 -88.21
N LEU A 783 -124.61 -12.93 -87.39
CA LEU A 783 -125.61 -11.91 -87.01
C LEU A 783 -126.69 -12.45 -86.01
N GLN A 784 -127.25 -11.67 -85.07
CA GLN A 784 -127.03 -10.27 -84.67
C GLN A 784 -127.74 -10.00 -83.33
N ILE A 785 -127.52 -8.83 -82.73
CA ILE A 785 -128.53 -8.01 -81.97
C ILE A 785 -129.13 -8.64 -80.69
N THR A 786 -129.15 -8.03 -79.51
CA THR A 786 -128.77 -6.69 -78.99
C THR A 786 -128.91 -6.69 -77.44
N GLN A 787 -128.29 -5.73 -76.74
CA GLN A 787 -128.86 -4.92 -75.62
C GLN A 787 -129.44 -5.64 -74.36
N ASP A 788 -129.46 -5.05 -73.16
CA ASP A 788 -128.83 -3.82 -72.64
C ASP A 788 -128.85 -3.80 -71.10
N SER A 789 -128.16 -2.83 -70.51
CA SER A 789 -128.61 -2.07 -69.31
C SER A 789 -128.66 -2.79 -67.92
N GLN A 790 -128.48 -2.10 -66.78
CA GLN A 790 -127.92 -0.76 -66.51
C GLN A 790 -127.58 -0.55 -65.01
N THR A 791 -126.88 0.57 -64.74
CA THR A 791 -126.88 1.38 -63.49
C THR A 791 -126.42 0.71 -62.19
N ASP A 792 -125.72 1.38 -61.26
CA ASP A 792 -124.91 2.63 -61.26
C ASP A 792 -123.94 2.45 -60.06
N GLY A 793 -122.74 3.04 -59.94
CA GLY A 793 -122.22 4.36 -60.32
C GLY A 793 -121.51 4.92 -59.06
N GLY A 794 -120.49 5.78 -59.09
CA GLY A 794 -119.66 6.31 -60.18
C GLY A 794 -118.69 7.40 -59.66
N SER A 795 -117.69 7.79 -60.46
CA SER A 795 -116.78 8.95 -60.27
C SER A 795 -115.76 8.93 -59.10
N GLY A 796 -114.52 9.44 -59.22
CA GLY A 796 -113.80 9.87 -60.43
C GLY A 796 -112.57 10.77 -60.20
N GLY A 797 -111.47 10.51 -60.94
CA GLY A 797 -110.34 11.44 -61.17
C GLY A 797 -109.16 11.43 -60.16
N ALA A 798 -107.92 11.77 -60.53
CA ALA A 798 -107.34 11.98 -61.87
C ALA A 798 -105.78 12.00 -61.88
N LYS A 799 -105.16 11.45 -62.96
CA LYS A 799 -103.78 11.68 -63.49
C LYS A 799 -102.56 11.34 -62.58
N ALA A 800 -101.45 10.78 -63.08
CA ALA A 800 -101.06 10.33 -64.43
C ALA A 800 -99.93 9.25 -64.43
N PHE A 801 -99.89 8.42 -65.49
CA PHE A 801 -98.79 7.58 -66.04
C PHE A 801 -97.67 6.98 -65.13
N GLY A 802 -97.42 5.65 -65.19
CA GLY A 802 -96.28 5.03 -64.46
C GLY A 802 -95.76 3.62 -64.86
N LYS A 803 -96.63 2.60 -64.99
CA LYS A 803 -96.34 1.15 -65.27
C LYS A 803 -95.64 0.28 -64.17
N SER A 804 -96.22 -0.92 -63.97
CA SER A 804 -95.64 -2.24 -63.58
C SER A 804 -95.06 -2.54 -62.17
N VAL A 805 -95.79 -3.38 -61.39
CA VAL A 805 -95.46 -4.80 -61.01
C VAL A 805 -94.08 -5.08 -60.34
N THR A 806 -93.92 -5.77 -59.20
CA THR A 806 -94.81 -6.44 -58.20
C THR A 806 -94.03 -6.77 -56.92
N ARG A 807 -94.67 -6.69 -55.74
CA ARG A 807 -94.80 -7.76 -54.72
C ARG A 807 -95.68 -7.28 -53.55
N GLN A 808 -96.00 -8.15 -52.60
CA GLN A 808 -97.00 -7.94 -51.55
C GLN A 808 -96.49 -8.41 -50.19
N ASP A 809 -96.83 -7.66 -49.15
CA ASP A 809 -96.45 -7.83 -47.74
C ASP A 809 -97.59 -8.48 -46.91
N ASP A 810 -97.65 -8.13 -45.61
CA ASP A 810 -98.82 -8.12 -44.71
C ASP A 810 -99.27 -9.42 -43.98
N ALA A 811 -99.78 -9.38 -42.74
CA ALA A 811 -99.71 -8.35 -41.67
C ALA A 811 -100.28 -8.89 -40.32
N SER A 812 -99.97 -8.20 -39.20
CA SER A 812 -100.79 -7.91 -37.96
C SER A 812 -99.92 -7.86 -36.68
N GLN A 813 -99.87 -6.85 -35.77
CA GLN A 813 -100.78 -5.77 -35.27
C GLN A 813 -101.77 -6.20 -34.14
N THR A 814 -102.19 -5.43 -33.11
CA THR A 814 -101.95 -4.06 -32.52
C THR A 814 -102.75 -3.92 -31.18
N GLU A 815 -102.50 -3.07 -30.16
CA GLU A 815 -101.25 -2.45 -29.63
C GLU A 815 -101.39 -1.78 -28.21
N ASP A 816 -102.55 -1.23 -27.84
CA ASP A 816 -102.93 -0.39 -26.66
C ASP A 816 -102.31 -0.69 -25.25
N GLY A 817 -101.97 0.28 -24.38
CA GLY A 817 -101.95 1.76 -24.52
C GLY A 817 -101.67 2.56 -23.19
N GLU A 818 -101.20 3.82 -23.32
CA GLU A 818 -101.05 4.90 -22.31
C GLU A 818 -100.06 4.71 -21.10
N PHE A 819 -99.46 5.72 -20.42
CA PHE A 819 -99.57 7.20 -20.43
C PHE A 819 -98.22 7.90 -20.02
N SER A 820 -97.67 8.84 -20.82
CA SER A 820 -96.49 9.72 -20.47
C SER A 820 -95.11 9.03 -20.25
N ARG A 821 -93.91 9.62 -20.10
CA ARG A 821 -93.17 10.91 -20.40
C ARG A 821 -91.65 10.68 -20.07
N SER A 822 -90.59 11.44 -20.44
CA SER A 822 -90.34 12.45 -21.50
C SER A 822 -88.86 12.97 -21.49
N GLY A 823 -88.01 12.60 -22.48
CA GLY A 823 -86.68 13.19 -22.77
C GLY A 823 -85.47 12.58 -22.01
N GLY A 824 -84.22 12.52 -22.53
CA GLY A 824 -83.61 12.90 -23.83
C GLY A 824 -82.05 12.87 -23.73
N ILE A 825 -81.20 13.05 -24.75
CA ILE A 825 -81.28 13.16 -26.24
C ILE A 825 -79.85 13.02 -26.85
N GLN A 826 -79.65 12.25 -27.95
CA GLN A 826 -78.45 12.15 -28.84
C GLN A 826 -77.09 11.69 -28.22
N GLY A 827 -76.14 11.02 -28.91
CA GLY A 827 -75.94 10.48 -30.28
C GLY A 827 -74.53 9.81 -30.41
N VAL A 828 -74.03 9.24 -31.52
CA VAL A 828 -74.58 8.93 -32.87
C VAL A 828 -73.71 7.89 -33.67
N TRP A 829 -73.96 7.68 -34.98
CA TRP A 829 -73.37 6.77 -36.02
C TRP A 829 -71.83 6.46 -36.02
N ARG A 830 -71.29 5.23 -36.28
CA ARG A 830 -71.32 4.24 -37.43
C ARG A 830 -70.24 4.54 -38.54
N ARG A 831 -69.64 3.61 -39.36
CA ARG A 831 -69.91 2.20 -39.76
C ARG A 831 -68.72 1.49 -40.54
N GLU A 832 -68.67 0.14 -40.58
CA GLU A 832 -68.31 -0.85 -41.68
C GLU A 832 -67.10 -0.67 -42.67
N THR A 833 -66.55 -1.66 -43.42
CA THR A 833 -66.24 -3.14 -43.28
C THR A 833 -65.32 -3.66 -44.43
N ARG A 834 -64.62 -4.80 -44.20
CA ARG A 834 -64.16 -5.90 -45.11
C ARG A 834 -64.16 -5.75 -46.66
N GLY A 835 -63.09 -6.26 -47.30
CA GLY A 835 -63.01 -6.68 -48.72
C GLY A 835 -61.97 -7.79 -48.94
N HIS A 836 -62.10 -8.64 -49.99
CA HIS A 836 -61.40 -9.93 -50.14
C HIS A 836 -60.25 -9.97 -51.20
N SER A 837 -59.53 -11.10 -51.18
CA SER A 837 -58.41 -11.59 -52.00
C SER A 837 -58.49 -11.50 -53.54
N GLY A 838 -57.31 -11.42 -54.19
CA GLY A 838 -57.04 -11.65 -55.62
C GLY A 838 -55.54 -11.99 -55.85
N SER A 839 -55.13 -12.49 -57.03
CA SER A 839 -53.77 -13.03 -57.25
C SER A 839 -53.31 -13.01 -58.74
N VAL A 840 -51.98 -12.95 -58.94
CA VAL A 840 -51.18 -13.25 -60.16
C VAL A 840 -51.14 -12.23 -61.33
N ASP A 841 -49.90 -11.73 -61.55
CA ASP A 841 -49.14 -11.38 -62.77
C ASP A 841 -49.56 -10.33 -63.85
N GLU A 842 -48.49 -9.93 -64.57
CA GLU A 842 -48.35 -9.34 -65.92
C GLU A 842 -48.21 -7.80 -66.19
N VAL A 843 -46.97 -7.46 -66.60
CA VAL A 843 -46.42 -6.43 -67.53
C VAL A 843 -46.55 -4.89 -67.37
N ASP A 844 -45.45 -4.27 -67.83
CA ASP A 844 -45.25 -2.98 -68.53
C ASP A 844 -45.10 -1.61 -67.82
N SER A 845 -43.83 -1.26 -67.59
CA SER A 845 -43.03 -0.32 -68.42
C SER A 845 -43.42 1.17 -68.61
N VAL A 846 -42.39 2.03 -68.48
CA VAL A 846 -42.25 3.43 -69.00
C VAL A 846 -43.15 4.50 -68.32
N ALA A 847 -42.68 5.68 -67.90
CA ALA A 847 -41.35 6.27 -67.56
C ALA A 847 -41.65 7.61 -66.82
N VAL A 848 -40.75 8.45 -66.29
CA VAL A 848 -39.27 8.63 -66.20
C VAL A 848 -39.04 9.45 -64.90
N GLY A 849 -37.87 9.79 -64.33
CA GLY A 849 -36.43 9.74 -64.61
C GLY A 849 -35.74 10.71 -63.61
N ARG A 850 -34.45 10.69 -63.28
CA ARG A 850 -33.21 10.04 -63.78
C ARG A 850 -32.43 9.55 -62.52
N GLY A 851 -31.62 8.48 -62.47
CA GLY A 851 -30.39 8.16 -63.25
C GLY A 851 -29.14 8.71 -62.50
N PHE A 852 -27.98 8.06 -62.34
CA PHE A 852 -27.41 6.75 -62.72
C PHE A 852 -26.41 6.31 -61.59
N GLN A 853 -25.98 5.07 -61.30
CA GLN A 853 -25.89 3.75 -61.98
C GLN A 853 -24.52 3.41 -62.62
N GLY A 854 -23.91 2.28 -62.21
CA GLY A 854 -22.57 1.78 -62.61
C GLY A 854 -21.50 2.01 -61.50
N ILE A 855 -20.68 1.07 -61.01
CA ILE A 855 -20.22 -0.29 -61.42
C ILE A 855 -19.36 -0.30 -62.70
N GLY A 856 -18.08 -0.71 -62.55
CA GLY A 856 -17.10 -0.91 -63.63
C GLY A 856 -15.81 -1.55 -63.09
N GLU A 857 -15.30 -2.58 -63.78
CA GLU A 857 -14.36 -3.58 -63.26
C GLU A 857 -12.84 -3.34 -63.55
N GLN A 858 -12.02 -4.10 -62.81
CA GLN A 858 -10.79 -4.80 -63.25
C GLN A 858 -9.54 -4.05 -63.79
N LYS A 859 -8.39 -4.51 -63.26
CA LYS A 859 -7.07 -4.72 -63.90
C LYS A 859 -6.35 -3.55 -64.60
N GLY A 860 -5.07 -3.39 -64.26
CA GLY A 860 -4.10 -2.66 -65.10
C GLY A 860 -2.85 -2.28 -64.30
N GLY A 861 -1.86 -3.19 -64.21
CA GLY A 861 -0.62 -2.91 -63.49
C GLY A 861 0.48 -2.30 -64.37
N GLY A 862 1.57 -1.87 -63.73
CA GLY A 862 2.90 -1.86 -64.37
C GLY A 862 3.65 -0.53 -64.38
N HIS A 863 4.76 -0.51 -63.62
CA HIS A 863 6.05 0.12 -63.98
C HIS A 863 6.15 1.67 -64.10
N ALA A 864 7.30 2.31 -63.82
CA ALA A 864 8.52 1.89 -63.11
C ALA A 864 9.43 3.11 -62.80
N HIS A 865 10.57 2.85 -62.13
CA HIS A 865 11.77 3.72 -61.97
C HIS A 865 11.67 4.86 -60.93
N ARG A 866 12.74 5.27 -60.21
CA ARG A 866 14.13 4.77 -59.98
C ARG A 866 14.78 5.68 -58.91
N ALA A 867 15.70 5.28 -58.02
CA ALA A 867 16.37 4.00 -57.74
C ALA A 867 15.93 3.47 -56.34
N GLY A 868 16.65 2.74 -55.47
CA GLY A 868 18.00 2.13 -55.47
C GLY A 868 18.97 2.79 -54.47
N GLY A 869 19.58 2.08 -53.51
CA GLY A 869 19.46 0.64 -53.18
C GLY A 869 20.07 0.27 -51.81
N GLY A 870 19.99 -1.02 -51.43
CA GLY A 870 20.57 -1.58 -50.19
C GLY A 870 22.05 -2.00 -50.35
N PRO A 871 22.56 -3.10 -49.72
CA PRO A 871 21.84 -4.22 -49.08
C PRO A 871 22.36 -4.61 -47.67
N GLY A 872 21.82 -5.69 -47.08
CA GLY A 872 22.40 -6.35 -45.90
C GLY A 872 21.40 -7.24 -45.15
N ASN A 873 21.49 -8.57 -45.26
CA ASN A 873 20.48 -9.51 -44.77
C ASN A 873 21.05 -10.52 -43.75
N ARG A 874 20.20 -10.99 -42.84
CA ARG A 874 20.37 -12.11 -41.86
C ARG A 874 21.19 -11.85 -40.58
N GLY A 875 20.56 -12.18 -39.45
CA GLY A 875 21.12 -12.43 -38.11
C GLY A 875 19.98 -12.91 -37.20
N ARG A 876 20.20 -13.81 -36.23
CA ARG A 876 19.09 -14.45 -35.46
C ARG A 876 19.43 -14.67 -33.99
N THR A 877 18.43 -14.42 -33.13
CA THR A 877 18.21 -14.93 -31.75
C THR A 877 19.14 -14.50 -30.61
N ARG A 878 18.50 -14.07 -29.50
CA ARG A 878 18.98 -14.01 -28.10
C ARG A 878 20.09 -12.97 -27.78
N GLU A 879 20.15 -12.34 -26.60
CA GLU A 879 19.33 -12.46 -25.37
C GLU A 879 19.44 -11.23 -24.42
N TRP A 880 18.50 -11.11 -23.47
CA TRP A 880 18.57 -10.36 -22.19
C TRP A 880 18.71 -8.82 -22.14
N VAL A 881 18.36 -8.33 -20.94
CA VAL A 881 18.55 -7.01 -20.30
C VAL A 881 17.56 -5.87 -20.65
N GLU A 882 16.88 -5.50 -19.55
CA GLU A 882 16.17 -4.28 -19.13
C GLU A 882 16.60 -2.93 -19.73
N GLU A 883 15.65 -1.99 -19.82
CA GLU A 883 15.93 -0.57 -19.49
C GLU A 883 14.68 0.14 -18.91
N HIS A 884 14.89 1.36 -18.42
CA HIS A 884 13.97 2.20 -17.65
C HIS A 884 13.07 3.12 -18.51
N SER A 885 12.28 3.94 -17.80
CA SER A 885 11.83 5.30 -18.21
C SER A 885 10.59 5.38 -19.11
N SER A 886 9.93 6.54 -19.27
CA SER A 886 9.37 7.50 -18.27
C SER A 886 8.65 8.62 -19.04
N GLU A 887 7.42 8.97 -18.62
CA GLU A 887 6.73 10.24 -18.94
C GLU A 887 6.48 10.58 -20.44
N GLY A 888 5.61 11.55 -20.71
CA GLY A 888 5.29 12.03 -22.07
C GLY A 888 3.80 12.28 -22.30
N GLU A 889 3.37 13.53 -22.11
CA GLU A 889 1.99 14.00 -22.26
C GLU A 889 1.45 13.94 -23.71
N MET A 890 0.12 13.98 -23.89
CA MET A 890 -0.56 15.13 -24.51
C MET A 890 -2.09 15.15 -24.22
N VAL A 891 -2.67 16.35 -24.28
CA VAL A 891 -4.05 16.75 -23.90
C VAL A 891 -5.03 16.74 -25.09
N ILE A 892 -6.35 16.54 -24.86
CA ILE A 892 -7.55 17.20 -25.50
C ILE A 892 -8.83 16.33 -25.31
N VAL A 893 -10.07 16.81 -25.07
CA VAL A 893 -10.63 17.98 -24.33
C VAL A 893 -12.19 17.79 -24.22
N LEU A 894 -12.91 18.63 -23.44
CA LEU A 894 -14.40 18.68 -23.19
C LEU A 894 -14.97 17.72 -22.10
N ASN A 895 -16.04 18.05 -21.35
CA ASN A 895 -16.56 19.36 -20.85
C ASN A 895 -17.57 19.14 -19.66
N GLU A 896 -17.98 20.22 -18.98
CA GLU A 896 -19.04 20.44 -17.95
C GLU A 896 -20.16 19.38 -17.73
N GLY A 897 -20.73 19.19 -16.52
CA GLY A 897 -20.45 19.81 -15.21
C GLY A 897 -21.63 19.76 -14.19
N HIS A 898 -21.49 20.49 -13.07
CA HIS A 898 -22.49 20.89 -12.04
C HIS A 898 -22.90 19.97 -10.85
N TYR A 899 -23.17 20.65 -9.72
CA TYR A 899 -23.72 20.26 -8.40
C TYR A 899 -22.86 19.41 -7.43
N ALA A 900 -22.92 19.57 -6.09
CA ALA A 900 -23.09 20.77 -5.21
C ALA A 900 -22.93 20.39 -3.71
N GLY A 901 -22.37 21.28 -2.89
CA GLY A 901 -22.39 21.25 -1.40
C GLY A 901 -21.29 20.42 -0.70
N ASP A 902 -20.92 20.68 0.55
CA ASP A 902 -21.22 21.84 1.44
C ASP A 902 -20.20 21.96 2.61
N SER A 903 -20.13 23.13 3.28
CA SER A 903 -19.62 23.49 4.64
C SER A 903 -18.52 22.63 5.34
N SER A 904 -17.47 23.16 6.01
CA SER A 904 -17.45 24.31 6.97
C SER A 904 -16.05 24.52 7.62
N ASN A 905 -15.77 25.74 8.15
CA ASN A 905 -14.87 26.15 9.29
C ASN A 905 -13.38 25.66 9.38
N ALA A 906 -12.39 26.31 10.04
CA ALA A 906 -12.07 27.68 10.54
C ALA A 906 -10.50 27.77 10.67
N ASP A 907 -9.74 28.83 11.00
CA ASP A 907 -9.67 29.71 12.21
C ASP A 907 -8.52 30.77 12.01
N VAL A 908 -8.62 32.09 12.32
CA VAL A 908 -8.25 32.83 13.58
C VAL A 908 -6.88 33.62 13.65
N ARG A 909 -6.88 34.91 13.19
CA ARG A 909 -6.68 36.19 13.98
C ARG A 909 -5.26 36.81 14.39
N LEU A 910 -5.05 38.16 14.18
CA LEU A 910 -3.91 39.20 14.19
C LEU A 910 -2.63 39.29 15.17
N LYS A 911 -1.93 40.46 15.40
CA LYS A 911 -0.48 40.72 15.79
C LYS A 911 0.04 40.97 17.23
N GLN A 912 1.30 40.60 17.42
CA GLN A 912 2.22 40.87 18.53
C GLN A 912 2.09 42.21 19.28
N VAL A 913 1.85 42.10 20.59
CA VAL A 913 2.06 43.17 21.60
C VAL A 913 3.51 43.23 22.09
N SER A 914 3.96 44.41 22.53
CA SER A 914 4.74 44.58 23.76
C SER A 914 4.75 46.02 24.28
N ALA A 915 4.44 46.24 25.57
CA ALA A 915 4.89 47.39 26.38
C ALA A 915 4.59 47.22 27.90
N PHE A 916 5.66 47.09 28.71
CA PHE A 916 5.83 47.47 30.14
C PHE A 916 4.68 47.50 31.16
N THR A 917 4.83 46.77 32.29
CA THR A 917 5.00 47.33 33.68
C THR A 917 5.25 46.22 34.74
N HIS A 918 5.35 46.57 36.04
CA HIS A 918 5.99 45.79 37.13
C HIS A 918 5.02 45.04 38.09
N VAL A 919 5.40 43.82 38.47
CA VAL A 919 5.37 43.20 39.83
C VAL A 919 4.03 43.02 40.60
N SER A 920 3.67 41.73 40.73
CA SER A 920 3.07 41.02 41.88
C SER A 920 1.56 41.04 42.23
N VAL A 921 1.03 39.79 42.30
CA VAL A 921 -0.09 39.26 43.11
C VAL A 921 -1.50 39.82 42.88
N ALA A 922 -2.27 39.12 42.03
CA ALA A 922 -3.64 38.68 42.32
C ALA A 922 -4.08 37.55 41.37
N SER A 923 -5.11 36.78 41.75
CA SER A 923 -5.75 35.78 40.89
C SER A 923 -6.76 36.43 39.93
N ALA A 924 -6.64 36.15 38.63
CA ALA A 924 -7.71 36.30 37.64
C ALA A 924 -7.40 35.46 36.38
N HIS A 925 -8.43 34.91 35.72
CA HIS A 925 -8.30 34.37 34.37
C HIS A 925 -8.20 35.53 33.35
N GLY A 926 -7.22 35.49 32.46
CA GLY A 926 -7.02 36.49 31.40
C GLY A 926 -7.06 35.86 30.01
N PHE A 927 -8.08 36.21 29.22
CA PHE A 927 -8.13 35.88 27.79
C PHE A 927 -7.05 36.69 27.04
N THR A 928 -6.03 36.04 26.49
CA THR A 928 -5.13 36.68 25.52
C THR A 928 -5.91 36.93 24.23
N ASP A 929 -6.08 38.18 23.82
CA ASP A 929 -6.88 38.50 22.63
C ASP A 929 -6.24 37.89 21.37
N PRO A 930 -6.89 36.94 20.67
CA PRO A 930 -6.22 36.29 19.55
C PRO A 930 -6.05 37.22 18.33
N LYS A 931 -6.46 38.50 18.35
CA LYS A 931 -5.91 39.51 17.39
C LYS A 931 -4.47 39.88 17.74
N GLN A 932 -3.78 39.05 18.52
CA GLN A 932 -2.38 39.22 18.86
C GLN A 932 -1.51 37.94 18.71
N VAL A 933 -2.03 36.90 18.01
CA VAL A 933 -1.41 35.59 17.73
C VAL A 933 -1.00 35.33 16.26
N ILE A 934 -1.88 35.29 15.23
CA ILE A 934 -1.48 35.01 13.81
C ILE A 934 -0.36 35.91 13.36
N GLU A 935 -0.41 37.20 13.68
CA GLU A 935 0.50 38.14 13.06
C GLU A 935 1.76 38.29 13.96
N ARG A 936 1.82 37.64 15.16
CA ARG A 936 3.09 37.11 15.74
C ARG A 936 3.61 35.98 14.84
N ARG A 937 2.75 35.00 14.55
CA ARG A 937 3.04 33.83 13.72
C ARG A 937 3.42 34.20 12.28
N SER A 938 2.98 35.36 11.77
CA SER A 938 3.33 35.90 10.45
C SER A 938 4.62 36.71 10.51
N ASP A 939 4.87 37.48 11.57
CA ASP A 939 6.20 38.09 11.78
C ASP A 939 7.27 36.99 11.91
N TRP A 940 6.97 35.90 12.63
CA TRP A 940 7.81 34.71 12.71
C TRP A 940 7.95 33.98 11.36
N LYS A 941 6.86 33.71 10.63
CA LYS A 941 6.92 33.08 9.31
C LYS A 941 7.71 33.93 8.31
N SER A 942 7.46 35.24 8.22
CA SER A 942 8.22 36.12 7.34
C SER A 942 9.69 36.22 7.74
N ARG A 943 10.04 36.27 9.04
CA ARG A 943 11.44 36.17 9.49
C ARG A 943 12.08 34.83 9.14
N ARG A 944 11.31 33.73 9.22
CA ARG A 944 11.76 32.38 8.85
C ARG A 944 12.00 32.27 7.35
N GLU A 945 11.09 32.80 6.54
CA GLU A 945 11.18 32.90 5.08
C GLU A 945 12.35 33.80 4.66
N GLU A 946 12.56 34.95 5.31
CA GLU A 946 13.71 35.84 5.07
C GLU A 946 15.04 35.18 5.43
N PHE A 947 15.12 34.52 6.60
CA PHE A 947 16.33 33.82 7.04
C PHE A 947 16.62 32.60 6.16
N ASP A 948 15.61 31.80 5.80
CA ASP A 948 15.85 30.64 4.95
C ASP A 948 16.16 31.05 3.51
N ALA A 949 15.50 32.07 2.95
CA ALA A 949 15.88 32.63 1.66
C ALA A 949 17.30 33.22 1.69
N TRP A 950 17.76 33.78 2.81
CA TRP A 950 19.17 34.16 2.99
C TRP A 950 20.09 32.94 3.05
N LEU A 951 19.73 31.92 3.84
CA LEU A 951 20.51 30.70 4.02
C LEU A 951 20.64 29.90 2.71
N VAL A 952 19.59 29.85 1.89
CA VAL A 952 19.60 29.26 0.54
C VAL A 952 20.52 30.06 -0.37
N ARG A 953 20.36 31.39 -0.48
CA ARG A 953 21.24 32.25 -1.31
C ARG A 953 22.72 32.11 -0.93
N GLU A 954 23.03 32.04 0.36
CA GLU A 954 24.40 31.98 0.85
C GLU A 954 24.98 30.55 0.74
N ASN A 955 24.15 29.49 0.85
CA ASN A 955 24.53 28.12 0.46
C ASN A 955 24.78 27.99 -1.04
N GLU A 956 23.93 28.57 -1.90
CA GLU A 956 24.15 28.57 -3.36
C GLU A 956 25.43 29.30 -3.74
N ARG A 957 25.73 30.41 -3.05
CA ARG A 957 26.94 31.19 -3.27
C ARG A 957 28.17 30.38 -2.85
N LEU A 958 28.12 29.69 -1.71
CA LEU A 958 29.13 28.72 -1.29
C LEU A 958 29.28 27.56 -2.29
N ALA A 959 28.17 26.97 -2.76
CA ALA A 959 28.19 25.88 -3.73
C ALA A 959 28.77 26.30 -5.08
N ARG A 960 28.43 27.50 -5.58
CA ARG A 960 29.03 28.11 -6.78
C ARG A 960 30.53 28.35 -6.59
N ILE A 961 30.94 28.84 -5.42
CA ILE A 961 32.36 29.03 -5.05
C ILE A 961 33.10 27.68 -4.96
N MET A 962 32.44 26.61 -4.50
CA MET A 962 33.04 25.27 -4.39
C MET A 962 33.20 24.60 -5.76
N ASN A 963 32.15 24.61 -6.59
CA ASN A 963 32.10 23.96 -7.90
C ASN A 963 32.90 24.69 -9.00
N GLN A 964 33.43 25.88 -8.74
CA GLN A 964 34.35 26.56 -9.65
C GLN A 964 35.74 25.91 -9.63
N SER A 965 36.09 25.19 -10.70
CA SER A 965 37.46 24.73 -10.98
C SER A 965 38.37 25.94 -11.23
N ALA A 966 39.17 26.31 -10.23
CA ALA A 966 40.07 27.45 -10.32
C ALA A 966 41.32 27.09 -11.14
N LEU A 967 41.45 27.68 -12.33
CA LEU A 967 42.54 27.47 -13.27
C LEU A 967 43.62 28.56 -13.17
N SER A 968 43.27 29.73 -12.60
CA SER A 968 44.16 30.88 -12.45
C SER A 968 44.51 31.24 -11.01
N THR A 969 45.73 31.72 -10.77
CA THR A 969 46.14 32.31 -9.49
C THR A 969 45.33 33.56 -9.11
N LYS A 970 44.75 34.26 -10.11
CA LYS A 970 43.80 35.36 -9.87
C LYS A 970 42.46 34.83 -9.33
N GLU A 971 41.93 33.77 -9.92
CA GLU A 971 40.68 33.12 -9.47
C GLU A 971 40.81 32.57 -8.06
N LEU A 972 41.96 31.95 -7.70
CA LEU A 972 42.23 31.51 -6.33
C LEU A 972 42.22 32.66 -5.32
N LYS A 973 42.65 33.86 -5.70
CA LYS A 973 42.58 35.06 -4.85
C LYS A 973 41.15 35.59 -4.74
N ILE A 974 40.36 35.51 -5.82
CA ILE A 974 38.92 35.86 -5.82
C ILE A 974 38.13 34.87 -4.95
N ARG A 975 38.29 33.56 -5.15
CA ARG A 975 37.67 32.48 -4.35
C ARG A 975 37.97 32.64 -2.85
N ARG A 976 39.23 32.97 -2.51
CA ARG A 976 39.65 33.23 -1.11
C ARG A 976 39.03 34.50 -0.52
N ASN A 977 38.82 35.55 -1.30
CA ASN A 977 38.14 36.75 -0.82
C ASN A 977 36.63 36.48 -0.65
N ALA A 978 35.99 35.84 -1.62
CA ALA A 978 34.57 35.50 -1.55
C ALA A 978 34.23 34.62 -0.34
N LEU A 979 35.09 33.66 0.03
CA LEU A 979 34.95 32.86 1.27
C LEU A 979 35.05 33.72 2.55
N LYS A 980 35.87 34.78 2.57
CA LYS A 980 35.89 35.75 3.68
C LYS A 980 34.61 36.57 3.76
N ASP A 981 34.04 36.93 2.62
CA ASP A 981 32.79 37.69 2.56
C ASP A 981 31.62 36.85 3.14
N LEU A 982 31.52 35.57 2.76
CA LEU A 982 30.56 34.62 3.35
C LEU A 982 30.74 34.49 4.88
N ARG A 983 31.99 34.46 5.34
CA ARG A 983 32.32 34.37 6.77
C ARG A 983 31.87 35.62 7.56
N ALA A 984 31.91 36.81 6.96
CA ALA A 984 31.36 38.02 7.56
C ALA A 984 29.82 37.91 7.72
N GLY A 985 29.14 37.25 6.78
CA GLY A 985 27.70 36.97 6.86
C GLY A 985 27.27 36.10 8.04
N ILE A 986 28.15 35.24 8.58
CA ILE A 986 27.81 34.35 9.71
C ILE A 986 27.37 35.13 10.97
N ALA A 987 27.96 36.29 11.25
CA ALA A 987 27.60 37.09 12.43
C ALA A 987 26.15 37.60 12.35
N TRP A 988 25.72 38.03 11.16
CA TRP A 988 24.33 38.43 10.91
C TRP A 988 23.38 37.22 10.96
N GLY A 989 23.73 36.12 10.29
CA GLY A 989 22.91 34.90 10.28
C GLY A 989 22.70 34.30 11.68
N GLN A 990 23.76 34.28 12.51
CA GLN A 990 23.64 33.79 13.89
C GLN A 990 22.73 34.68 14.75
N ALA A 991 22.76 36.00 14.55
CA ALA A 991 21.88 36.93 15.25
C ALA A 991 20.41 36.79 14.81
N GLN A 992 20.14 36.65 13.51
CA GLN A 992 18.77 36.41 13.02
C GLN A 992 18.23 35.06 13.48
N PHE A 993 19.05 34.00 13.45
CA PHE A 993 18.65 32.69 13.95
C PHE A 993 18.35 32.70 15.46
N GLN A 994 19.10 33.48 16.25
CA GLN A 994 18.79 33.68 17.67
C GLN A 994 17.50 34.48 17.91
N GLN A 995 17.18 35.48 17.07
CA GLN A 995 15.87 36.17 17.13
C GLN A 995 14.70 35.25 16.74
N LEU A 996 14.89 34.38 15.75
CA LEU A 996 13.92 33.35 15.37
C LEU A 996 13.62 32.37 16.52
N LEU A 997 14.67 31.87 17.19
CA LEU A 997 14.51 31.02 18.37
C LEU A 997 13.80 31.74 19.52
N SER A 998 14.14 33.01 19.81
CA SER A 998 13.51 33.75 20.92
C SER A 998 12.06 34.14 20.65
N SER A 999 11.68 34.31 19.37
CA SER A 999 10.28 34.53 18.96
C SER A 999 9.44 33.24 18.90
N TRP A 1000 10.08 32.06 18.79
CA TRP A 1000 9.41 30.76 18.82
C TRP A 1000 9.02 30.30 20.24
N GLN A 1001 9.78 30.66 21.27
CA GLN A 1001 9.55 30.26 22.68
C GLN A 1001 8.28 30.85 23.35
N ALA A 1002 7.31 31.37 22.58
CA ALA A 1002 6.12 32.04 23.10
C ALA A 1002 4.88 31.14 23.23
N GLU A 1003 4.80 30.01 22.52
CA GLU A 1003 3.64 29.10 22.53
C GLU A 1003 4.13 27.64 22.57
N ALA A 1004 3.81 26.91 23.64
CA ALA A 1004 4.26 25.53 23.85
C ALA A 1004 3.19 24.52 23.41
N GLY A 1005 3.59 23.44 22.71
CA GLY A 1005 2.71 22.29 22.49
C GLY A 1005 3.02 21.34 21.33
N ALA A 1006 3.83 21.76 20.34
CA ALA A 1006 4.13 20.94 19.17
C ALA A 1006 5.61 20.97 18.78
N GLU A 1007 6.14 19.81 18.40
CA GLU A 1007 7.47 19.66 17.79
C GLU A 1007 7.39 20.11 16.32
N ASP A 1008 7.61 21.41 16.09
CA ASP A 1008 7.60 22.02 14.75
C ASP A 1008 8.86 21.59 13.99
N MET A 1009 8.81 20.38 13.41
CA MET A 1009 9.87 19.69 12.65
C MET A 1009 10.59 20.63 11.65
N ASP A 1010 9.80 21.50 11.05
CA ASP A 1010 10.12 22.66 10.21
C ASP A 1010 11.24 23.60 10.75
N LEU A 1011 11.36 23.76 12.07
CA LEU A 1011 12.38 24.58 12.72
C LEU A 1011 13.68 23.81 12.96
N GLU A 1012 13.58 22.52 13.30
CA GLU A 1012 14.75 21.67 13.51
C GLU A 1012 15.44 21.35 12.17
N GLU A 1013 14.68 21.24 11.07
CA GLU A 1013 15.24 21.19 9.70
C GLU A 1013 16.03 22.47 9.38
N LEU A 1014 15.48 23.65 9.70
CA LEU A 1014 16.15 24.94 9.50
C LEU A 1014 17.42 25.06 10.34
N ARG A 1015 17.40 24.56 11.59
CA ARG A 1015 18.54 24.46 12.49
C ARG A 1015 19.62 23.54 11.92
N TYR A 1016 19.23 22.37 11.42
CA TYR A 1016 20.13 21.42 10.74
C TYR A 1016 20.77 22.07 9.50
N ARG A 1017 19.98 22.72 8.65
CA ARG A 1017 20.47 23.44 7.45
C ARG A 1017 21.43 24.58 7.81
N TRP A 1018 21.18 25.32 8.89
CA TRP A 1018 22.09 26.36 9.39
C TRP A 1018 23.42 25.78 9.93
N MET A 1019 23.36 24.66 10.65
CA MET A 1019 24.57 23.96 11.13
C MET A 1019 25.37 23.35 9.96
N LEU A 1020 24.70 22.75 8.98
CA LEU A 1020 25.30 22.17 7.78
C LEU A 1020 26.00 23.24 6.92
N TYR A 1021 25.40 24.42 6.75
CA TYR A 1021 26.05 25.57 6.09
C TYR A 1021 27.35 25.98 6.81
N LYS A 1022 27.31 26.11 8.14
CA LYS A 1022 28.47 26.47 8.94
C LYS A 1022 29.60 25.43 8.87
N SER A 1023 29.28 24.13 8.79
CA SER A 1023 30.29 23.10 8.50
C SER A 1023 30.84 23.29 7.09
N LYS A 1024 29.99 23.28 6.06
CA LYS A 1024 30.41 23.41 4.66
C LYS A 1024 31.31 24.63 4.40
N LEU A 1025 31.09 25.76 5.07
CA LEU A 1025 31.98 26.92 4.96
C LEU A 1025 33.34 26.71 5.65
N LYS A 1026 33.36 26.08 6.82
CA LYS A 1026 34.60 25.69 7.53
C LYS A 1026 35.41 24.68 6.70
N ASP A 1027 34.73 23.73 6.08
CA ASP A 1027 35.32 22.71 5.22
C ASP A 1027 35.81 23.31 3.90
N ALA A 1028 35.14 24.35 3.38
CA ALA A 1028 35.65 25.15 2.25
C ALA A 1028 36.90 25.99 2.59
N GLU A 1029 37.16 26.30 3.87
CA GLU A 1029 38.39 26.97 4.32
C GLU A 1029 39.58 26.02 4.54
N SER A 1030 39.35 24.71 4.69
CA SER A 1030 40.42 23.72 4.95
C SER A 1030 41.24 23.40 3.70
N VAL A 1031 40.70 23.64 2.50
CA VAL A 1031 41.36 23.48 1.19
C VAL A 1031 42.43 24.57 0.97
N LYS A 1032 43.52 24.49 1.73
CA LYS A 1032 44.70 25.37 1.65
C LYS A 1032 45.93 24.60 1.18
N ALA A 1033 46.15 24.64 -0.14
CA ALA A 1033 47.28 24.06 -0.88
C ALA A 1033 47.24 22.51 -1.01
N PRO A 1034 47.92 21.92 -2.02
CA PRO A 1034 48.76 22.55 -3.03
C PRO A 1034 48.11 22.69 -4.43
N ILE A 1035 48.14 23.91 -4.98
CA ILE A 1035 48.06 24.13 -6.44
C ILE A 1035 49.42 24.64 -6.90
N THR A 1036 50.31 23.69 -7.14
CA THR A 1036 51.57 23.81 -7.89
C THR A 1036 51.94 22.40 -8.34
N LEU A 1037 52.34 22.23 -9.60
CA LEU A 1037 52.61 20.95 -10.29
C LEU A 1037 51.38 20.16 -10.76
N GLN A 1038 50.58 20.75 -11.65
CA GLN A 1038 49.91 20.00 -12.72
C GLN A 1038 50.03 20.72 -14.07
N GLY A 1039 51.28 21.00 -14.47
CA GLY A 1039 51.65 21.24 -15.85
C GLY A 1039 52.54 20.08 -16.32
N GLU A 1040 52.38 19.66 -17.57
CA GLU A 1040 53.26 18.73 -18.29
C GLU A 1040 53.38 17.30 -17.69
N ARG A 1041 52.42 16.44 -18.06
CA ARG A 1041 52.68 15.00 -18.25
C ARG A 1041 52.35 14.62 -19.70
N ILE A 1042 53.36 14.52 -20.54
CA ILE A 1042 53.28 13.95 -21.89
C ILE A 1042 54.52 13.06 -22.10
N GLN A 1043 54.30 11.80 -22.51
CA GLN A 1043 55.30 10.81 -22.94
C GLN A 1043 56.32 10.33 -21.87
N GLN A 1044 56.82 9.09 -21.88
CA GLN A 1044 56.29 7.82 -22.42
C GLN A 1044 56.92 6.62 -21.65
N GLU A 1045 56.55 5.38 -21.95
CA GLU A 1045 57.11 4.14 -21.38
C GLU A 1045 58.60 3.93 -21.74
N GLU A 1046 59.37 3.26 -20.87
CA GLU A 1046 59.93 1.89 -21.09
C GLU A 1046 60.87 1.45 -19.95
N LEU A 1047 61.48 0.25 -20.04
CA LEU A 1047 61.97 -0.54 -18.89
C LEU A 1047 63.45 -0.95 -19.04
N VAL A 1048 64.27 -0.80 -17.98
CA VAL A 1048 65.60 -1.45 -17.75
C VAL A 1048 66.75 -0.93 -18.67
N ARG A 1049 67.99 -0.59 -18.26
CA ARG A 1049 68.83 -0.90 -17.07
C ARG A 1049 69.90 0.19 -16.79
N SER A 1050 70.27 0.37 -15.51
CA SER A 1050 71.63 0.73 -15.01
C SER A 1050 72.36 2.03 -15.45
N GLY A 1051 72.56 2.97 -14.50
CA GLY A 1051 73.90 3.57 -14.30
C GLY A 1051 74.04 5.07 -13.97
N LYS A 1052 74.28 5.40 -12.69
CA LYS A 1052 75.04 6.56 -12.13
C LYS A 1052 74.67 8.04 -12.44
N GLU A 1053 74.66 8.82 -11.35
CA GLU A 1053 74.98 10.27 -11.25
C GLU A 1053 74.01 11.28 -11.94
N SER A 1054 73.73 12.48 -11.41
CA SER A 1054 74.18 13.18 -10.18
C SER A 1054 73.04 14.01 -9.54
N CYS A 1055 73.25 14.52 -8.32
CA CYS A 1055 72.28 15.30 -7.53
C CYS A 1055 72.48 16.84 -7.69
N CYS A 1056 72.04 17.62 -6.69
CA CYS A 1056 72.44 19.01 -6.40
C CYS A 1056 71.69 20.18 -7.11
N GLY A 1057 70.36 20.12 -7.18
CA GLY A 1057 69.52 21.30 -7.44
C GLY A 1057 69.01 22.00 -6.18
N PHE A 1058 68.04 21.39 -5.50
CA PHE A 1058 67.27 22.00 -4.41
C PHE A 1058 67.97 21.93 -3.05
N LEU A 1059 68.44 20.75 -2.64
CA LEU A 1059 69.19 20.54 -1.39
C LEU A 1059 70.45 21.43 -1.30
N TYR A 1060 71.12 21.68 -2.43
CA TYR A 1060 72.26 22.59 -2.48
C TYR A 1060 71.91 24.03 -2.06
N ARG A 1061 70.70 24.52 -2.36
CA ARG A 1061 70.25 25.87 -1.95
C ARG A 1061 69.90 25.94 -0.47
N VAL A 1062 69.29 24.89 0.09
CA VAL A 1062 68.97 24.80 1.52
C VAL A 1062 70.28 24.70 2.34
N CYS A 1063 71.17 23.78 1.96
CA CYS A 1063 72.46 23.61 2.64
C CYS A 1063 73.38 24.83 2.50
N ARG A 1064 73.41 25.53 1.36
CA ARG A 1064 74.29 26.71 1.18
C ARG A 1064 73.92 27.92 2.05
N VAL A 1065 72.77 27.90 2.72
CA VAL A 1065 72.40 28.89 3.75
C VAL A 1065 72.42 28.28 5.15
N ALA A 1066 71.80 27.11 5.35
CA ALA A 1066 71.71 26.48 6.68
C ALA A 1066 73.07 25.96 7.18
N LEU A 1067 73.84 25.29 6.33
CA LEU A 1067 75.08 24.60 6.71
C LEU A 1067 76.23 25.57 7.09
N PRO A 1068 76.51 26.70 6.41
CA PRO A 1068 77.49 27.68 6.93
C PRO A 1068 77.01 28.38 8.20
N LEU A 1069 75.70 28.51 8.43
CA LEU A 1069 75.13 29.11 9.64
C LEU A 1069 75.19 28.14 10.83
N GLN A 1070 74.94 26.84 10.58
CA GLN A 1070 75.18 25.76 11.54
C GLN A 1070 76.67 25.54 11.80
N LEU A 1071 77.54 25.64 10.80
CA LEU A 1071 78.99 25.61 11.00
C LEU A 1071 79.50 26.84 11.74
N LEU A 1072 78.91 28.03 11.55
CA LEU A 1072 79.22 29.20 12.38
C LEU A 1072 78.80 28.96 13.83
N LEU A 1073 77.60 28.42 14.07
CA LEU A 1073 77.11 28.10 15.41
C LEU A 1073 77.97 27.01 16.08
N LEU A 1074 78.31 25.95 15.35
CA LEU A 1074 79.17 24.85 15.81
C LEU A 1074 80.61 25.31 15.99
N ALA A 1075 81.12 26.24 15.16
CA ALA A 1075 82.44 26.84 15.32
C ALA A 1075 82.50 27.81 16.49
N LEU A 1076 81.42 28.54 16.81
CA LEU A 1076 81.33 29.36 18.01
C LEU A 1076 81.27 28.49 19.28
N LEU A 1077 80.55 27.35 19.23
CA LEU A 1077 80.61 26.31 20.26
C LEU A 1077 82.03 25.73 20.38
N LEU A 1078 82.64 25.31 19.26
CA LEU A 1078 84.02 24.80 19.24
C LEU A 1078 85.02 25.87 19.69
N PHE A 1079 84.82 27.16 19.45
CA PHE A 1079 85.70 28.22 19.95
C PHE A 1079 85.49 28.47 21.45
N ALA A 1080 84.28 28.22 21.97
CA ALA A 1080 84.03 28.19 23.42
C ALA A 1080 84.60 26.93 24.11
N PHE A 1081 84.83 25.84 23.38
CA PHE A 1081 85.47 24.60 23.87
C PHE A 1081 86.98 24.47 23.50
N LEU A 1082 87.48 25.25 22.54
CA LEU A 1082 88.88 25.32 22.08
C LEU A 1082 89.57 26.63 22.48
N LEU A 1083 88.87 27.54 23.16
CA LEU A 1083 89.52 28.40 24.15
C LEU A 1083 90.22 27.44 25.12
N PRO A 1084 91.56 27.39 25.14
CA PRO A 1084 92.23 26.60 26.16
C PRO A 1084 91.88 27.23 27.50
N LEU A 1085 91.59 26.39 28.48
CA LEU A 1085 92.03 26.71 29.83
C LEU A 1085 93.55 26.86 29.73
N MET A 1086 94.04 28.10 29.71
CA MET A 1086 95.45 28.37 29.93
C MET A 1086 95.72 28.19 31.42
N ASP A 1087 95.79 26.94 31.84
CA ASP A 1087 96.81 26.57 32.80
C ASP A 1087 98.15 26.87 32.09
N GLU A 1088 99.03 27.74 32.58
CA GLU A 1088 99.20 28.21 33.96
C GLU A 1088 99.42 29.74 34.03
N GLY A 1089 99.27 30.33 35.23
CA GLY A 1089 100.00 31.54 35.59
C GLY A 1089 99.19 32.79 35.96
N THR A 1090 99.01 32.98 37.27
CA THR A 1090 98.88 34.28 37.98
C THR A 1090 97.56 35.09 37.94
N SER A 1091 97.12 35.47 39.14
CA SER A 1091 96.32 36.66 39.49
C SER A 1091 94.91 36.83 38.89
N CYS A 1092 93.94 36.06 39.41
CA CYS A 1092 92.53 36.48 39.42
C CYS A 1092 92.25 37.50 40.55
N SER A 1093 92.89 38.67 40.47
CA SER A 1093 92.38 39.88 41.13
C SER A 1093 91.76 40.80 40.06
N LEU A 1094 90.60 41.41 40.36
CA LEU A 1094 89.73 42.16 39.44
C LEU A 1094 88.88 41.34 38.43
N SER A 1095 87.73 40.84 38.89
CA SER A 1095 86.54 40.64 38.02
C SER A 1095 85.20 40.74 38.74
N ASN A 1096 85.08 41.61 39.75
CA ASN A 1096 83.75 42.07 40.20
C ASN A 1096 83.14 42.93 39.09
N ASN A 1097 82.23 42.36 38.30
CA ASN A 1097 81.61 43.05 37.16
C ASN A 1097 80.13 42.65 37.04
N PHE A 1098 79.26 43.66 37.02
CA PHE A 1098 77.79 43.55 37.20
C PHE A 1098 77.02 42.88 36.03
N ALA A 1099 77.71 42.17 35.13
CA ALA A 1099 77.18 41.76 33.82
C ALA A 1099 76.37 40.44 33.80
N ARG A 1100 76.01 39.85 34.94
CA ARG A 1100 75.24 38.59 35.02
C ARG A 1100 73.93 38.64 35.81
N SER A 1101 73.55 39.77 36.39
CA SER A 1101 72.30 39.91 37.15
C SER A 1101 71.11 40.36 36.27
N PHE A 1102 70.68 39.53 35.33
CA PHE A 1102 69.37 39.69 34.66
C PHE A 1102 68.27 38.98 35.46
N ASN A 1103 68.04 39.47 36.68
CA ASN A 1103 66.85 39.13 37.47
C ASN A 1103 65.86 40.29 37.40
N ILE A 1104 64.57 40.00 37.21
CA ILE A 1104 63.53 41.03 37.14
C ILE A 1104 63.33 41.62 38.54
N MET A 1105 63.51 42.93 38.69
CA MET A 1105 63.23 43.62 39.96
C MET A 1105 61.74 43.51 40.33
N LEU A 1106 61.50 43.18 41.62
CA LEU A 1106 60.17 43.13 42.22
C LEU A 1106 59.39 44.43 41.98
N ARG A 1107 58.21 44.32 41.34
CA ARG A 1107 57.20 45.39 41.39
C ARG A 1107 56.40 45.23 42.67
N TYR A 1108 56.58 46.17 43.60
CA TYR A 1108 55.72 46.30 44.77
C TYR A 1108 54.34 46.79 44.35
N HIS A 1109 53.30 45.97 44.55
CA HIS A 1109 51.90 46.33 44.33
C HIS A 1109 51.10 46.14 45.62
N GLY A 1110 51.29 47.08 46.55
CA GLY A 1110 50.45 47.27 47.74
C GLY A 1110 50.44 48.76 48.13
N PRO A 1111 49.46 49.23 48.92
CA PRO A 1111 49.56 50.53 49.58
C PRO A 1111 50.66 50.47 50.66
N PRO A 1112 51.44 51.54 50.87
CA PRO A 1112 52.43 51.60 51.94
C PRO A 1112 51.74 51.56 53.32
N PRO A 1113 52.45 51.11 54.38
CA PRO A 1113 51.92 51.09 55.73
C PRO A 1113 51.82 52.53 56.31
N THR A 1114 50.57 53.03 56.41
CA THR A 1114 50.13 54.32 56.94
C THR A 1114 50.75 55.57 56.31
#